data_AF-A0A661DM85-F1
#
_entry.id   AF-A0A661DM85-F1
#
_cell.length_a   1.000
_cell.length_b   1.000
_cell.length_c   1.000
_cell.angle_alpha   90.00
_cell.angle_beta   90.00
_cell.angle_gamma   90.00
#
_symmetry.space_group_name_H-M   'P 1'
#
loop_
_entity.id
_entity.type
_entity.pdbx_description
1 polymer ?
#
loop_
_entity_poly.entity_id
_entity_poly.type
_entity_poly.pdbx_seq_one_letter_code
_entity_poly.pdbx_strand_id
1 'polypeptide(L)'
;MSLADQLTRMRTQFPILGRLNQAKITLFFSISDGQDRARTFIINNTDFNTAWLQGISELENIQKSQNLISPWIRIEAIHAVTQLSLAHYEQQLTKVKRNYSRKGISFDSEFKLAITEQELNANALLYNGNTVPHAKINKTNFKSFFNWRFPNTILPNLDDKNLQLYAFTTIGIFDDGSNTYQLEEHGRNTGYRKISNFNKPLIYDLISTSSAYLAGEVNEAGQFTYGHFPCFGRNIKFYNNLRHASSTYAMIEAYELNPKPELKGAIERSIDYLTTKLIQTKQLSTGASSAFLVEDNDEIKLGGNAVCILALTQYSIVFNDNNHVSLMEQLAVGIESMQDKMTGKFIHVLNSNDLSIKEEFRIIYYDGEAAFSLMKLYGLTKNERWLNTVTKAFEYFIEAEHWRAHDHWLSYCVNELTLYKPEERYFKFGLSNVREHLDFVLDRITTFPTLLELMMAAQKMLVRLEASVKFRHLLDDFDIEKFYLALHSRARYLLNGYFWPEMAMFFKYPNSIVGSFFIRHHSFRVRIDDVEHYLSGLVAYHNFLSSHSHKSLESNTYDEEINDWTADTVISVTGGQWYIQPPEKWNASGLCIAINTFKPKQLVVIRNGDEDWGISINRLSELSNIAALICSDASGLEQMGLPILKVKSCRNAVIALGKHARNKFQGITFGITGSSGKTTTCSMLAHVLQSFGTVGQTGFSANLPYGVAWNLASIPWDTPNNVIEMAIGKMPLNSSLAHPDIAIITNIGPAHLEYHSSTNEIARKKSAIFNDMADGSHAILNHDMEEFTVFQQAAYNQNLRIVTYGQHKDADIRLIEYNPKKNDVYISIFNQELHYHIGVPGLHMVMNSLAIIAAVTVSGQALTPALKQLSSFQPVDGRGVFSDIQINGIRAQLLDEAYNANPLSMKAMLEMCADINSKGRKVLILGDMLELGEQSENYHKNLLEPLLTVQPDCIILCGPLMKALHQQIPKYITHYWFETALLLKNEILNLIQDQDFIAIKSSHGIGLGKIVNLLNEKAD
;
A
#
# COMPACT_ATOMS: atom_id res chain seq x y z
N MET A 1 37.51 22.40 4.77
CA MET A 1 37.89 21.13 4.13
C MET A 1 38.23 21.44 2.68
N SER A 2 39.28 20.88 2.11
CA SER A 2 39.67 21.22 0.73
C SER A 2 38.75 20.51 -0.29
N LEU A 3 38.62 21.08 -1.50
CA LEU A 3 37.90 20.42 -2.61
C LEU A 3 38.50 19.02 -2.90
N ALA A 4 39.83 18.88 -2.79
CA ALA A 4 40.51 17.60 -2.97
C ALA A 4 40.04 16.54 -1.96
N ASP A 5 39.82 16.92 -0.69
CA ASP A 5 39.30 16.01 0.34
C ASP A 5 37.87 15.58 0.02
N GLN A 6 37.04 16.54 -0.43
CA GLN A 6 35.66 16.29 -0.84
C GLN A 6 35.59 15.27 -1.98
N LEU A 7 36.34 15.52 -3.04
CA LEU A 7 36.38 14.65 -4.22
C LEU A 7 36.98 13.28 -3.92
N THR A 8 37.93 13.19 -3.00
CA THR A 8 38.50 11.90 -2.54
C THR A 8 37.45 11.06 -1.82
N ARG A 9 36.67 11.65 -0.92
CA ARG A 9 35.54 10.95 -0.28
C ARG A 9 34.49 10.53 -1.30
N MET A 10 34.10 11.44 -2.19
CA MET A 10 33.13 11.16 -3.25
C MET A 10 33.59 10.02 -4.14
N ARG A 11 34.88 9.97 -4.53
CA ARG A 11 35.46 8.89 -5.32
C ARG A 11 35.37 7.54 -4.61
N THR A 12 35.70 7.53 -3.33
CA THR A 12 35.74 6.30 -2.51
C THR A 12 34.35 5.73 -2.26
N GLN A 13 33.36 6.60 -2.12
CA GLN A 13 31.97 6.23 -1.86
C GLN A 13 31.11 6.17 -3.12
N PHE A 14 31.64 6.52 -4.30
CA PHE A 14 30.90 6.46 -5.56
C PHE A 14 30.42 5.02 -5.78
N PRO A 15 29.14 4.79 -6.13
CA PRO A 15 28.62 3.45 -6.36
C PRO A 15 29.52 2.61 -7.27
N ILE A 16 29.86 1.38 -6.84
CA ILE A 16 30.87 0.54 -7.50
C ILE A 16 30.51 0.35 -9.00
N LEU A 17 31.51 0.59 -9.84
CA LEU A 17 31.39 0.77 -11.29
C LEU A 17 31.23 -0.50 -12.11
N GLY A 18 31.10 -1.67 -11.49
CA GLY A 18 30.85 -2.96 -12.17
C GLY A 18 29.50 -3.04 -12.90
N ARG A 19 28.77 -1.92 -13.01
CA ARG A 19 27.39 -1.79 -13.45
C ARG A 19 27.24 -1.06 -14.79
N LEU A 20 28.25 -0.31 -15.22
CA LEU A 20 28.19 0.45 -16.47
C LEU A 20 28.69 -0.43 -17.62
N ASN A 21 27.88 -1.38 -18.07
CA ASN A 21 28.17 -2.21 -19.26
C ASN A 21 27.92 -1.40 -20.55
N GLN A 22 28.54 -0.22 -20.64
CA GLN A 22 28.44 0.71 -21.75
C GLN A 22 29.83 0.87 -22.38
N ALA A 23 29.91 0.79 -23.71
CA ALA A 23 31.16 1.02 -24.45
C ALA A 23 31.77 2.41 -24.19
N LYS A 24 30.96 3.34 -23.63
CA LYS A 24 31.33 4.70 -23.23
C LYS A 24 30.69 4.99 -21.87
N ILE A 25 31.45 5.63 -21.01
CA ILE A 25 31.05 6.10 -19.68
C ILE A 25 30.71 7.57 -19.81
N THR A 26 29.46 7.89 -19.49
CA THR A 26 28.95 9.27 -19.42
C THR A 26 28.76 9.65 -17.95
N LEU A 27 29.54 10.63 -17.50
CA LEU A 27 29.44 11.22 -16.18
C LEU A 27 28.87 12.64 -16.27
N PHE A 28 27.88 12.93 -15.44
CA PHE A 28 27.37 14.27 -15.19
C PHE A 28 28.01 14.80 -13.91
N PHE A 29 28.62 15.98 -14.01
CA PHE A 29 29.15 16.71 -12.87
C PHE A 29 28.32 17.98 -12.71
N SER A 30 27.66 18.13 -11.57
CA SER A 30 26.88 19.32 -11.21
C SER A 30 27.50 19.98 -9.99
N ILE A 31 27.76 21.29 -10.10
CA ILE A 31 28.37 22.09 -9.03
C ILE A 31 27.55 23.34 -8.77
N SER A 32 27.32 23.66 -7.49
CA SER A 32 26.59 24.86 -7.03
C SER A 32 27.21 25.34 -5.72
N ASP A 33 27.04 26.63 -5.41
CA ASP A 33 27.34 27.23 -4.10
C ASP A 33 26.11 27.27 -3.17
N GLY A 34 24.99 26.67 -3.61
CA GLY A 34 23.70 26.75 -2.96
C GLY A 34 22.94 28.06 -3.20
N GLN A 35 23.58 29.11 -3.73
CA GLN A 35 22.91 30.39 -4.02
C GLN A 35 22.32 30.38 -5.44
N ASP A 36 23.11 29.93 -6.40
CA ASP A 36 22.73 29.86 -7.80
C ASP A 36 22.52 28.41 -8.26
N ARG A 37 21.65 28.27 -9.25
CA ARG A 37 21.42 27.00 -9.94
C ARG A 37 22.73 26.34 -10.36
N ALA A 38 22.83 25.04 -10.10
CA ALA A 38 23.96 24.22 -10.44
C ALA A 38 24.32 24.29 -11.92
N ARG A 39 25.63 24.38 -12.19
CA ARG A 39 26.19 24.18 -13.52
C ARG A 39 26.48 22.69 -13.70
N THR A 40 25.86 22.09 -14.71
CA THR A 40 26.11 20.69 -15.08
C THR A 40 26.95 20.62 -16.34
N PHE A 41 27.94 19.75 -16.36
CA PHE A 41 28.70 19.40 -17.57
C PHE A 41 28.86 17.88 -17.67
N ILE A 42 29.20 17.42 -18.89
CA ILE A 42 29.22 16.01 -19.26
C ILE A 42 30.64 15.62 -19.65
N ILE A 43 31.14 14.53 -19.08
CA ILE A 43 32.37 13.88 -19.50
C ILE A 43 32.04 12.52 -20.09
N ASN A 44 32.44 12.32 -21.35
CA ASN A 44 32.33 11.05 -22.05
C ASN A 44 33.72 10.48 -22.26
N ASN A 45 33.96 9.25 -21.78
CA ASN A 45 35.21 8.54 -21.99
C ASN A 45 34.97 7.04 -22.09
N THR A 46 35.94 6.27 -22.57
CA THR A 46 35.86 4.79 -22.54
C THR A 46 36.37 4.21 -21.22
N ASP A 47 37.13 5.00 -20.43
CA ASP A 47 37.64 4.60 -19.12
C ASP A 47 37.10 5.51 -18.00
N PHE A 48 36.65 4.91 -16.91
CA PHE A 48 36.03 5.65 -15.81
C PHE A 48 37.04 6.56 -15.13
N ASN A 49 38.24 6.05 -14.85
CA ASN A 49 39.24 6.81 -14.10
C ASN A 49 39.63 8.06 -14.89
N THR A 50 39.78 7.91 -16.20
CA THR A 50 40.03 9.02 -17.10
C THR A 50 38.86 10.00 -17.14
N ALA A 51 37.61 9.53 -17.27
CA ALA A 51 36.43 10.39 -17.18
C ALA A 51 36.34 11.15 -15.86
N TRP A 52 36.62 10.47 -14.75
CA TRP A 52 36.61 11.05 -13.41
C TRP A 52 37.68 12.14 -13.27
N LEU A 53 38.94 11.84 -13.63
CA LEU A 53 40.04 12.79 -13.57
C LEU A 53 39.81 14.02 -14.45
N GLN A 54 39.27 13.82 -15.67
CA GLN A 54 38.86 14.91 -16.54
C GLN A 54 37.76 15.77 -15.89
N GLY A 55 36.75 15.13 -15.29
CA GLY A 55 35.69 15.83 -14.58
C GLY A 55 36.17 16.59 -13.36
N ILE A 56 37.11 16.03 -12.60
CA ILE A 56 37.75 16.72 -11.47
C ILE A 56 38.50 17.96 -11.94
N SER A 57 39.31 17.84 -13.00
CA SER A 57 40.05 18.99 -13.54
C SER A 57 39.10 20.12 -13.95
N GLU A 58 37.95 19.79 -14.54
CA GLU A 58 36.95 20.80 -14.91
C GLU A 58 36.21 21.38 -13.69
N LEU A 59 35.88 20.56 -12.69
CA LEU A 59 35.32 21.05 -11.42
C LEU A 59 36.27 22.04 -10.73
N GLU A 60 37.57 21.73 -10.68
CA GLU A 60 38.58 22.62 -10.10
C GLU A 60 38.69 23.94 -10.87
N ASN A 61 38.61 23.90 -12.21
CA ASN A 61 38.60 25.10 -13.04
C ASN A 61 37.37 25.97 -12.74
N ILE A 62 36.19 25.36 -12.67
CA ILE A 62 34.94 26.07 -12.35
C ILE A 62 35.02 26.68 -10.95
N GLN A 63 35.43 25.88 -9.96
CA GLN A 63 35.58 26.31 -8.57
C GLN A 63 36.53 27.50 -8.44
N LYS A 64 37.70 27.47 -9.11
CA LYS A 64 38.65 28.59 -9.13
C LYS A 64 38.09 29.82 -9.85
N SER A 65 37.49 29.63 -11.02
CA SER A 65 36.97 30.73 -11.85
C SER A 65 35.82 31.49 -11.19
N GLN A 66 35.02 30.79 -10.38
CA GLN A 66 33.87 31.34 -9.66
C GLN A 66 34.15 31.61 -8.18
N ASN A 67 35.39 31.33 -7.72
CA ASN A 67 35.82 31.46 -6.33
C ASN A 67 34.88 30.76 -5.32
N LEU A 68 34.46 29.53 -5.64
CA LEU A 68 33.51 28.78 -4.81
C LEU A 68 34.20 28.19 -3.57
N ILE A 69 33.57 28.38 -2.41
CA ILE A 69 34.03 27.87 -1.12
C ILE A 69 33.10 26.73 -0.70
N SER A 70 33.65 25.52 -0.53
CA SER A 70 32.91 24.31 -0.15
C SER A 70 31.63 24.06 -0.98
N PRO A 71 31.75 23.99 -2.32
CA PRO A 71 30.58 23.87 -3.18
C PRO A 71 29.83 22.55 -2.96
N TRP A 72 28.53 22.57 -3.23
CA TRP A 72 27.71 21.37 -3.39
C TRP A 72 28.05 20.70 -4.70
N ILE A 73 28.39 19.41 -4.64
CA ILE A 73 28.81 18.64 -5.81
C ILE A 73 27.93 17.41 -5.92
N ARG A 74 27.32 17.21 -7.09
CA ARG A 74 26.61 15.98 -7.45
C ARG A 74 27.29 15.38 -8.67
N ILE A 75 27.67 14.11 -8.57
CA ILE A 75 28.28 13.36 -9.66
C ILE A 75 27.41 12.15 -9.94
N GLU A 76 27.02 11.98 -11.19
CA GLU A 76 26.12 10.92 -11.62
C GLU A 76 26.65 10.22 -12.87
N ALA A 77 26.38 8.93 -12.99
CA ALA A 77 26.62 8.14 -14.19
C ALA A 77 25.28 7.66 -14.76
N ILE A 78 25.18 7.57 -16.09
CA ILE A 78 24.02 6.94 -16.74
C ILE A 78 23.93 5.49 -16.27
N HIS A 79 22.79 5.11 -15.71
CA HIS A 79 22.53 3.76 -15.24
C HIS A 79 21.86 2.94 -16.34
N ALA A 80 20.59 3.24 -16.64
CA ALA A 80 19.83 2.53 -17.66
C ALA A 80 19.32 3.46 -18.75
N VAL A 81 19.24 2.95 -19.98
CA VAL A 81 18.84 3.71 -21.17
C VAL A 81 17.72 2.96 -21.88
N THR A 82 16.69 3.69 -22.30
CA THR A 82 15.65 3.22 -23.20
C THR A 82 15.64 4.11 -24.43
N GLN A 83 15.78 3.53 -25.62
CA GLN A 83 15.60 4.25 -26.87
C GLN A 83 14.11 4.29 -27.23
N LEU A 84 13.63 5.45 -27.63
CA LEU A 84 12.24 5.65 -28.07
C LEU A 84 12.13 6.86 -28.99
N SER A 85 11.03 6.94 -29.75
CA SER A 85 10.70 8.14 -30.51
C SER A 85 10.15 9.24 -29.59
N LEU A 86 10.25 10.49 -30.04
CA LEU A 86 9.63 11.64 -29.40
C LEU A 86 8.11 11.43 -29.19
N ALA A 87 7.42 10.85 -30.17
CA ALA A 87 5.99 10.53 -30.04
C ALA A 87 5.70 9.58 -28.88
N HIS A 88 6.47 8.50 -28.74
CA HIS A 88 6.30 7.56 -27.63
C HIS A 88 6.63 8.22 -26.28
N TYR A 89 7.61 9.13 -26.23
CA TYR A 89 7.95 9.85 -25.01
C TYR A 89 6.81 10.79 -24.60
N GLU A 90 6.29 11.59 -25.54
CA GLU A 90 5.13 12.45 -25.30
C GLU A 90 3.90 11.66 -24.86
N GLN A 91 3.68 10.47 -25.44
CA GLN A 91 2.59 9.58 -25.00
C GLN A 91 2.78 9.12 -23.55
N GLN A 92 4.00 8.79 -23.13
CA GLN A 92 4.28 8.44 -21.73
C GLN A 92 4.01 9.62 -20.78
N LEU A 93 4.38 10.84 -21.18
CA LEU A 93 4.14 12.04 -20.38
C LEU A 93 2.64 12.32 -20.12
N THR A 94 1.73 11.85 -20.98
CA THR A 94 0.28 11.99 -20.74
C THR A 94 -0.20 11.28 -19.47
N LYS A 95 0.52 10.26 -19.00
CA LYS A 95 0.24 9.51 -17.77
C LYS A 95 0.82 10.16 -16.52
N VAL A 96 1.63 11.21 -16.70
CA VAL A 96 2.37 11.89 -15.64
C VAL A 96 1.71 13.25 -15.42
N LYS A 97 1.46 13.64 -14.16
CA LYS A 97 0.94 14.99 -13.89
C LYS A 97 1.99 16.06 -14.27
N ARG A 98 1.60 17.33 -14.13
CA ARG A 98 2.33 18.50 -14.61
C ARG A 98 3.80 18.57 -14.17
N ASN A 99 4.68 18.86 -15.14
CA ASN A 99 6.07 19.28 -14.97
C ASN A 99 7.00 18.34 -14.20
N TYR A 100 6.93 17.02 -14.43
CA TYR A 100 8.04 16.17 -14.03
C TYR A 100 8.19 14.94 -14.92
N SER A 101 9.40 14.43 -14.96
CA SER A 101 9.77 13.08 -15.40
C SER A 101 10.60 12.43 -14.30
N ARG A 102 10.65 11.09 -14.28
CA ARG A 102 11.56 10.30 -13.42
C ARG A 102 12.74 9.72 -14.21
N LYS A 103 12.98 10.26 -15.41
CA LYS A 103 14.05 9.89 -16.34
C LYS A 103 14.62 11.16 -16.97
N GLY A 104 15.94 11.21 -17.13
CA GLY A 104 16.62 12.13 -18.03
C GLY A 104 16.36 11.77 -19.49
N ILE A 105 16.71 12.66 -20.42
CA ILE A 105 16.60 12.42 -21.86
C ILE A 105 17.85 12.89 -22.59
N SER A 106 18.22 12.23 -23.68
CA SER A 106 19.22 12.69 -24.63
C SER A 106 18.70 12.62 -26.05
N PHE A 107 19.18 13.53 -26.90
CA PHE A 107 18.84 13.61 -28.32
C PHE A 107 19.88 12.96 -29.25
N ASP A 108 20.95 12.40 -28.69
CA ASP A 108 22.00 11.71 -29.43
C ASP A 108 22.47 10.47 -28.66
N SER A 109 22.93 9.45 -29.38
CA SER A 109 23.41 8.20 -28.79
C SER A 109 24.72 8.34 -28.00
N GLU A 110 25.41 9.46 -28.18
CA GLU A 110 26.69 9.78 -27.52
C GLU A 110 26.50 10.59 -26.23
N PHE A 111 25.24 10.84 -25.86
CA PHE A 111 24.83 11.61 -24.68
C PHE A 111 25.47 13.00 -24.58
N LYS A 112 25.87 13.59 -25.71
CA LYS A 112 26.44 14.96 -25.73
C LYS A 112 25.37 16.00 -25.45
N LEU A 113 24.12 15.70 -25.79
CA LEU A 113 22.92 16.52 -25.63
C LEU A 113 21.99 15.91 -24.57
N ALA A 114 22.56 15.32 -23.53
CA ALA A 114 21.83 14.72 -22.42
C ALA A 114 21.42 15.75 -21.36
N ILE A 115 20.17 15.65 -20.91
CA ILE A 115 19.55 16.48 -19.88
C ILE A 115 19.10 15.55 -18.75
N THR A 116 19.58 15.79 -17.53
CA THR A 116 19.25 14.93 -16.39
C THR A 116 17.78 15.08 -15.95
N GLU A 117 17.28 14.14 -15.13
CA GLU A 117 15.94 14.26 -14.53
C GLU A 117 15.78 15.59 -13.79
N GLN A 118 16.78 15.96 -13.00
CA GLN A 118 16.76 17.16 -12.17
C GLN A 118 16.77 18.41 -13.04
N GLU A 119 17.57 18.45 -14.12
CA GLU A 119 17.58 19.55 -15.07
C GLU A 119 16.22 19.70 -15.79
N LEU A 120 15.62 18.60 -16.26
CA LEU A 120 14.28 18.61 -16.89
C LEU A 120 13.22 19.24 -15.99
N ASN A 121 13.17 18.76 -14.74
CA ASN A 121 12.15 19.11 -13.77
C ASN A 121 12.33 20.57 -13.28
N ALA A 122 13.55 20.93 -12.88
CA ALA A 122 13.86 22.22 -12.27
C ALA A 122 13.87 23.39 -13.25
N ASN A 123 14.02 23.12 -14.56
CA ASN A 123 13.92 24.14 -15.62
C ASN A 123 12.52 24.23 -16.23
N ALA A 124 11.54 23.53 -15.65
CA ALA A 124 10.17 23.50 -16.13
C ALA A 124 10.04 23.09 -17.60
N LEU A 125 10.90 22.18 -18.09
CA LEU A 125 10.92 21.79 -19.50
C LEU A 125 9.66 21.02 -19.91
N LEU A 126 8.91 20.51 -18.94
CA LEU A 126 7.70 19.73 -19.11
C LEU A 126 6.42 20.45 -18.61
N TYR A 127 6.49 21.78 -18.45
CA TYR A 127 5.40 22.61 -17.93
C TYR A 127 4.76 23.48 -19.00
N ASN A 128 3.46 23.28 -19.27
CA ASN A 128 2.69 24.11 -20.21
C ASN A 128 1.59 24.92 -19.51
N GLY A 129 1.79 25.27 -18.24
CA GLY A 129 0.82 26.02 -17.46
C GLY A 129 -0.08 25.13 -16.58
N ASN A 130 -0.85 25.78 -15.72
CA ASN A 130 -1.75 25.14 -14.76
C ASN A 130 -3.08 24.67 -15.38
N THR A 131 -3.35 24.96 -16.66
CA THR A 131 -4.54 24.49 -17.38
C THR A 131 -4.30 23.15 -18.07
N VAL A 132 -3.05 22.76 -18.31
CA VAL A 132 -2.69 21.47 -18.92
C VAL A 132 -2.52 20.43 -17.80
N PRO A 133 -3.33 19.36 -17.71
CA PRO A 133 -3.34 18.47 -16.54
C PRO A 133 -2.15 17.50 -16.45
N HIS A 134 -1.42 17.30 -17.55
CA HIS A 134 -0.31 16.35 -17.65
C HIS A 134 1.00 17.04 -18.04
N ALA A 135 2.13 16.35 -17.87
CA ALA A 135 3.42 16.81 -18.34
C ALA A 135 3.43 16.91 -19.87
N LYS A 136 3.99 17.97 -20.43
CA LYS A 136 4.10 18.16 -21.88
C LYS A 136 5.34 18.95 -22.21
N ILE A 137 5.98 18.64 -23.32
CA ILE A 137 7.16 19.38 -23.78
C ILE A 137 6.82 20.86 -23.99
N ASN A 138 7.56 21.72 -23.28
CA ASN A 138 7.51 23.16 -23.46
C ASN A 138 8.66 23.60 -24.38
N LYS A 139 8.37 23.78 -25.67
CA LYS A 139 9.37 24.14 -26.69
C LYS A 139 10.11 25.44 -26.38
N THR A 140 9.44 26.43 -25.78
CA THR A 140 10.07 27.70 -25.42
C THR A 140 11.11 27.49 -24.32
N ASN A 141 10.74 26.77 -23.26
CA ASN A 141 11.66 26.46 -22.17
C ASN A 141 12.81 25.58 -22.65
N PHE A 142 12.53 24.58 -23.50
CA PHE A 142 13.56 23.78 -24.15
C PHE A 142 14.54 24.64 -24.95
N LYS A 143 14.07 25.54 -25.81
CA LYS A 143 14.93 26.42 -26.60
C LYS A 143 15.82 27.28 -25.71
N SER A 144 15.25 27.93 -24.69
CA SER A 144 16.00 28.77 -23.76
C SER A 144 17.03 27.97 -22.96
N PHE A 145 16.64 26.82 -22.42
CA PHE A 145 17.54 25.94 -21.67
C PHE A 145 18.65 25.38 -22.56
N PHE A 146 18.33 24.93 -23.76
CA PHE A 146 19.29 24.30 -24.68
C PHE A 146 20.36 25.30 -25.15
N ASN A 147 19.97 26.53 -25.46
CA ASN A 147 20.92 27.61 -25.81
C ASN A 147 21.88 27.93 -24.66
N TRP A 148 21.40 27.85 -23.42
CA TRP A 148 22.23 28.06 -22.23
C TRP A 148 23.12 26.86 -21.91
N ARG A 149 22.57 25.64 -21.97
CA ARG A 149 23.23 24.40 -21.56
C ARG A 149 24.20 23.83 -22.59
N PHE A 150 23.94 24.07 -23.88
CA PHE A 150 24.71 23.58 -25.03
C PHE A 150 24.99 24.74 -26.00
N PRO A 151 25.84 25.71 -25.61
CA PRO A 151 26.15 26.84 -26.46
C PRO A 151 26.71 26.36 -27.81
N ASN A 152 26.33 27.04 -28.88
CA ASN A 152 26.72 26.72 -30.27
C ASN A 152 26.15 25.38 -30.82
N THR A 153 25.15 24.78 -30.17
CA THR A 153 24.44 23.61 -30.70
C THR A 153 23.00 23.94 -31.07
N ILE A 154 22.51 23.39 -32.18
CA ILE A 154 21.13 23.57 -32.64
C ILE A 154 20.21 22.59 -31.91
N LEU A 155 19.15 23.08 -31.29
CA LEU A 155 18.10 22.24 -30.69
C LEU A 155 17.46 21.35 -31.78
N PRO A 156 17.41 20.02 -31.57
CA PRO A 156 16.72 19.10 -32.49
C PRO A 156 15.26 19.49 -32.73
N ASN A 157 14.73 19.17 -33.91
CA ASN A 157 13.38 19.53 -34.29
C ASN A 157 12.33 18.79 -33.44
N LEU A 158 11.81 19.44 -32.40
CA LEU A 158 10.77 18.89 -31.51
C LEU A 158 9.40 18.71 -32.17
N ASP A 159 9.24 19.05 -33.46
CA ASP A 159 8.07 18.71 -34.26
C ASP A 159 8.20 17.38 -35.00
N ASP A 160 9.42 16.86 -35.15
CA ASP A 160 9.64 15.55 -35.74
C ASP A 160 9.27 14.44 -34.75
N LYS A 161 8.10 13.83 -34.96
CA LYS A 161 7.57 12.76 -34.11
C LYS A 161 8.40 11.48 -34.15
N ASN A 162 9.23 11.31 -35.19
CA ASN A 162 10.14 10.18 -35.34
C ASN A 162 11.54 10.47 -34.78
N LEU A 163 11.77 11.69 -34.27
CA LEU A 163 13.02 12.06 -33.62
C LEU A 163 13.36 11.04 -32.54
N GLN A 164 14.55 10.44 -32.67
CA GLN A 164 15.03 9.45 -31.72
C GLN A 164 15.49 10.13 -30.43
N LEU A 165 15.06 9.56 -29.31
CA LEU A 165 15.43 9.97 -27.96
C LEU A 165 15.96 8.78 -27.17
N TYR A 166 16.83 9.08 -26.22
CA TYR A 166 17.37 8.14 -25.25
C TYR A 166 16.93 8.60 -23.86
N ALA A 167 15.88 7.98 -23.31
CA ALA A 167 15.47 8.25 -21.94
C ALA A 167 16.30 7.41 -20.97
N PHE A 168 16.83 8.02 -19.91
CA PHE A 168 17.78 7.35 -19.03
C PHE A 168 17.54 7.61 -17.54
N THR A 169 18.03 6.70 -16.71
CA THR A 169 18.17 6.89 -15.25
C THR A 169 19.64 7.06 -14.87
N THR A 170 19.90 7.55 -13.67
CA THR A 170 21.25 7.78 -13.16
C THR A 170 21.47 7.07 -11.82
N ILE A 171 22.73 6.76 -11.55
CA ILE A 171 23.23 6.47 -10.21
C ILE A 171 24.26 7.53 -9.86
N GLY A 172 24.41 7.87 -8.58
CA GLY A 172 25.36 8.91 -8.25
C GLY A 172 25.56 9.15 -6.77
N ILE A 173 26.33 10.19 -6.52
CA ILE A 173 26.71 10.63 -5.20
C ILE A 173 26.60 12.14 -5.13
N PHE A 174 26.32 12.63 -3.93
CA PHE A 174 26.24 14.03 -3.61
C PHE A 174 27.12 14.35 -2.41
N ASP A 175 27.72 15.53 -2.39
CA ASP A 175 28.42 16.06 -1.21
C ASP A 175 28.02 17.52 -0.99
N ASP A 176 27.60 17.84 0.24
CA ASP A 176 27.12 19.17 0.65
C ASP A 176 28.23 20.11 1.13
N GLY A 177 29.50 19.73 0.95
CA GLY A 177 30.69 20.42 1.44
C GLY A 177 31.17 19.89 2.79
N SER A 178 30.30 19.20 3.55
CA SER A 178 30.63 18.61 4.85
C SER A 178 30.51 17.09 4.85
N ASN A 179 29.45 16.57 4.25
CA ASN A 179 29.07 15.16 4.26
C ASN A 179 28.84 14.67 2.82
N THR A 180 29.13 13.39 2.63
CA THR A 180 28.95 12.69 1.36
C THR A 180 27.80 11.69 1.47
N TYR A 181 26.92 11.65 0.47
CA TYR A 181 25.73 10.81 0.43
C TYR A 181 25.59 10.11 -0.92
N GLN A 182 25.48 8.79 -0.91
CA GLN A 182 25.02 8.04 -2.08
C GLN A 182 23.55 8.36 -2.36
N LEU A 183 23.16 8.42 -3.63
CA LEU A 183 21.79 8.67 -4.05
C LEU A 183 21.01 7.36 -4.21
N GLU A 184 19.70 7.37 -3.96
CA GLU A 184 18.84 6.21 -4.22
C GLU A 184 18.78 5.89 -5.71
N GLU A 185 19.06 4.64 -6.03
CA GLU A 185 19.26 4.14 -7.39
C GLU A 185 17.98 3.57 -7.99
N HIS A 186 17.05 3.13 -7.12
CA HIS A 186 15.87 2.37 -7.53
C HIS A 186 14.57 2.98 -7.02
N GLY A 187 13.56 2.92 -7.87
CA GLY A 187 12.18 3.13 -7.48
C GLY A 187 11.73 4.56 -7.27
N ARG A 188 10.70 4.69 -6.44
CA ARG A 188 10.03 5.97 -6.21
C ARG A 188 10.93 6.95 -5.46
N ASN A 189 11.94 6.45 -4.74
CA ASN A 189 12.87 7.25 -3.95
C ASN A 189 14.05 7.80 -4.75
N THR A 190 14.17 7.52 -6.06
CA THR A 190 15.32 7.97 -6.86
C THR A 190 15.52 9.50 -6.82
N GLY A 191 16.79 9.90 -6.85
CA GLY A 191 17.18 11.29 -7.05
C GLY A 191 17.44 12.11 -5.77
N TYR A 192 17.31 11.52 -4.58
CA TYR A 192 17.85 12.06 -3.32
C TYR A 192 18.65 11.00 -2.57
N ARG A 193 19.32 11.39 -1.48
CA ARG A 193 20.21 10.51 -0.70
C ARG A 193 19.55 9.22 -0.22
N LYS A 194 20.33 8.14 -0.19
CA LYS A 194 19.97 6.86 0.41
C LYS A 194 19.85 7.00 1.92
N ILE A 195 18.70 6.56 2.44
CA ILE A 195 18.40 6.64 3.86
C ILE A 195 18.41 5.23 4.45
N SER A 196 19.55 4.88 5.05
CA SER A 196 19.76 3.60 5.73
C SER A 196 18.99 3.52 7.06
N ASN A 197 18.99 4.61 7.83
CA ASN A 197 18.36 4.68 9.14
C ASN A 197 17.22 5.70 9.13
N PHE A 198 15.97 5.24 9.13
CA PHE A 198 14.80 6.09 9.30
C PHE A 198 14.41 6.14 10.78
N ASN A 199 15.07 7.02 11.52
CA ASN A 199 15.04 7.05 12.98
C ASN A 199 14.79 8.47 13.52
N LYS A 200 14.62 8.56 14.85
CA LYS A 200 14.31 9.81 15.54
C LYS A 200 15.29 10.97 15.23
N PRO A 201 16.62 10.80 15.25
CA PRO A 201 17.56 11.85 14.85
C PRO A 201 17.32 12.42 13.45
N LEU A 202 17.09 11.56 12.46
CA LEU A 202 16.78 12.02 11.10
C LEU A 202 15.48 12.83 11.06
N ILE A 203 14.43 12.37 11.76
CA ILE A 203 13.16 13.11 11.83
C ILE A 203 13.37 14.47 12.51
N TYR A 204 14.16 14.52 13.58
CA TYR A 204 14.51 15.76 14.26
C TYR A 204 15.22 16.74 13.32
N ASP A 205 16.17 16.27 12.51
CA ASP A 205 16.87 17.10 11.54
C ASP A 205 15.89 17.70 10.51
N LEU A 206 14.96 16.91 10.00
CA LEU A 206 13.91 17.37 9.07
C LEU A 206 12.99 18.41 9.70
N ILE A 207 12.59 18.22 10.97
CA ILE A 207 11.80 19.19 11.73
C ILE A 207 12.60 20.49 11.88
N SER A 208 13.87 20.39 12.29
CA SER A 208 14.72 21.56 12.55
C SER A 208 14.96 22.39 11.30
N THR A 209 15.21 21.75 10.14
CA THR A 209 15.45 22.48 8.88
C THR A 209 14.17 23.07 8.30
N SER A 210 13.05 22.36 8.37
CA SER A 210 11.77 22.85 7.85
C SER A 210 11.14 23.94 8.72
N SER A 211 11.29 23.88 10.05
CA SER A 211 10.90 24.97 10.93
C SER A 211 11.78 26.20 10.73
N ALA A 212 13.09 26.02 10.51
CA ALA A 212 14.00 27.12 10.18
C ALA A 212 13.66 27.76 8.82
N TYR A 213 13.26 26.94 7.83
CA TYR A 213 12.75 27.44 6.56
C TYR A 213 11.52 28.33 6.77
N LEU A 214 10.48 27.85 7.47
CA LEU A 214 9.29 28.64 7.75
C LEU A 214 9.61 29.94 8.51
N ALA A 215 10.49 29.87 9.51
CA ALA A 215 10.92 31.07 10.25
C ALA A 215 11.61 32.10 9.35
N GLY A 216 12.39 31.64 8.36
CA GLY A 216 13.03 32.48 7.36
C GLY A 216 12.07 33.15 6.38
N GLU A 217 10.87 32.58 6.20
CA GLU A 217 9.82 33.19 5.38
C GLU A 217 9.09 34.33 6.12
N VAL A 218 9.23 34.45 7.44
CA VAL A 218 8.60 35.52 8.25
C VAL A 218 9.45 36.80 8.22
N ASN A 219 8.93 37.85 7.58
CA ASN A 219 9.61 39.14 7.48
C ASN A 219 9.62 39.92 8.82
N GLU A 220 10.24 41.11 8.82
CA GLU A 220 10.32 41.97 10.00
C GLU A 220 8.97 42.48 10.50
N ALA A 221 7.98 42.61 9.60
CA ALA A 221 6.61 42.97 9.97
C ALA A 221 5.80 41.77 10.49
N GLY A 222 6.36 40.56 10.48
CA GLY A 222 5.69 39.34 10.89
C GLY A 222 4.87 38.64 9.81
N GLN A 223 4.80 39.19 8.60
CA GLN A 223 4.11 38.55 7.47
C GLN A 223 5.00 37.51 6.80
N PHE A 224 4.44 36.36 6.41
CA PHE A 224 5.16 35.38 5.61
C PHE A 224 5.38 35.86 4.17
N THR A 225 6.45 35.42 3.54
CA THR A 225 6.46 35.19 2.10
C THR A 225 5.65 33.92 1.84
N TYR A 226 4.51 34.04 1.16
CA TYR A 226 3.53 32.94 1.09
C TYR A 226 4.07 31.66 0.43
N GLY A 227 5.02 31.81 -0.49
CA GLY A 227 5.71 30.69 -1.11
C GLY A 227 6.38 31.06 -2.42
N HIS A 228 6.91 30.04 -3.08
CA HIS A 228 7.82 30.16 -4.21
C HIS A 228 7.42 29.24 -5.36
N PHE A 229 7.72 29.69 -6.58
CA PHE A 229 7.83 28.84 -7.76
C PHE A 229 9.32 28.60 -8.07
N PRO A 230 9.94 27.54 -7.51
CA PRO A 230 11.39 27.42 -7.49
C PRO A 230 12.01 27.23 -8.88
N CYS A 231 11.25 26.66 -9.82
CA CYS A 231 11.70 26.52 -11.21
C CYS A 231 12.02 27.88 -11.86
N PHE A 232 11.28 28.92 -11.47
CA PHE A 232 11.35 30.26 -12.05
C PHE A 232 12.05 31.27 -11.15
N GLY A 233 12.29 30.95 -9.87
CA GLY A 233 12.83 31.88 -8.88
C GLY A 233 11.90 33.07 -8.63
N ARG A 234 10.60 32.81 -8.47
CA ARG A 234 9.58 33.84 -8.27
C ARG A 234 8.73 33.54 -7.06
N ASN A 235 8.37 34.58 -6.32
CA ASN A 235 7.43 34.46 -5.21
C ASN A 235 5.99 34.33 -5.73
N ILE A 236 5.15 33.68 -4.94
CA ILE A 236 3.71 33.64 -5.15
C ILE A 236 3.12 34.96 -4.69
N LYS A 237 2.35 35.62 -5.56
CA LYS A 237 1.78 36.95 -5.29
C LYS A 237 0.49 36.93 -4.46
N PHE A 238 -0.23 35.82 -4.49
CA PHE A 238 -1.45 35.65 -3.70
C PHE A 238 -1.09 35.33 -2.25
N TYR A 239 -1.83 35.89 -1.31
CA TYR A 239 -1.67 35.64 0.11
C TYR A 239 -2.96 35.04 0.67
N ASN A 240 -2.84 34.09 1.58
CA ASN A 240 -3.97 33.44 2.23
C ASN A 240 -3.83 33.62 3.73
N ASN A 241 -4.73 34.39 4.34
CA ASN A 241 -4.61 34.77 5.75
C ASN A 241 -4.80 33.57 6.67
N LEU A 242 -5.67 32.61 6.31
CA LEU A 242 -5.83 31.34 7.05
C LEU A 242 -4.49 30.60 7.17
N ARG A 243 -3.74 30.55 6.06
CA ARG A 243 -2.45 29.85 6.03
C ARG A 243 -1.33 30.54 6.77
N HIS A 244 -1.46 31.84 7.04
CA HIS A 244 -0.58 32.52 8.00
C HIS A 244 -0.70 31.83 9.36
N ALA A 245 -1.92 31.75 9.91
CA ALA A 245 -2.17 31.22 11.24
C ALA A 245 -1.80 29.73 11.38
N SER A 246 -2.18 28.88 10.42
CA SER A 246 -1.84 27.45 10.48
C SER A 246 -0.33 27.20 10.38
N SER A 247 0.41 28.01 9.62
CA SER A 247 1.87 27.88 9.53
C SER A 247 2.55 28.39 10.80
N THR A 248 2.00 29.42 11.45
CA THR A 248 2.42 29.85 12.79
C THR A 248 2.21 28.74 13.82
N TYR A 249 1.05 28.06 13.79
CA TYR A 249 0.76 26.91 14.64
C TYR A 249 1.83 25.81 14.49
N ALA A 250 2.14 25.40 13.26
CA ALA A 250 3.17 24.38 13.00
C ALA A 250 4.57 24.79 13.47
N MET A 251 4.95 26.07 13.36
CA MET A 251 6.21 26.57 13.91
C MET A 251 6.26 26.46 15.44
N ILE A 252 5.14 26.71 16.13
CA ILE A 252 5.06 26.59 17.60
C ILE A 252 5.21 25.12 18.02
N GLU A 253 4.55 24.18 17.32
CA GLU A 253 4.72 22.75 17.58
C GLU A 253 6.19 22.31 17.40
N ALA A 254 6.87 22.83 16.37
CA ALA A 254 8.29 22.54 16.16
C ALA A 254 9.18 23.17 17.24
N TYR A 255 8.83 24.34 17.76
CA TYR A 255 9.58 25.03 18.81
C TYR A 255 9.64 24.22 20.12
N GLU A 256 8.55 23.51 20.47
CA GLU A 256 8.54 22.62 21.64
C GLU A 256 9.63 21.54 21.58
N LEU A 257 9.99 21.09 20.38
CA LEU A 257 11.06 20.12 20.17
C LEU A 257 12.42 20.77 19.96
N ASN A 258 12.45 21.93 19.32
CA ASN A 258 13.67 22.61 18.87
C ASN A 258 13.61 24.11 19.24
N PRO A 259 13.85 24.47 20.52
CA PRO A 259 13.62 25.81 21.05
C PRO A 259 14.71 26.80 20.64
N LYS A 260 14.81 27.11 19.35
CA LYS A 260 15.79 28.07 18.79
C LYS A 260 15.31 29.52 18.94
N PRO A 261 16.18 30.46 19.34
CA PRO A 261 15.82 31.88 19.46
C PRO A 261 15.27 32.50 18.17
N GLU A 262 15.80 32.11 17.03
CA GLU A 262 15.37 32.63 15.72
C GLU A 262 13.95 32.18 15.38
N LEU A 263 13.62 30.92 15.68
CA LEU A 263 12.27 30.37 15.51
C LEU A 263 11.28 31.07 16.44
N LYS A 264 11.65 31.26 17.72
CA LYS A 264 10.84 32.03 18.68
C LYS A 264 10.56 33.44 18.16
N GLY A 265 11.59 34.17 17.74
CA GLY A 265 11.42 35.54 17.25
C GLY A 265 10.52 35.62 16.02
N ALA A 266 10.58 34.63 15.11
CA ALA A 266 9.68 34.55 13.96
C ALA A 266 8.23 34.27 14.38
N ILE A 267 8.01 33.35 15.33
CA ILE A 267 6.70 33.05 15.90
C ILE A 267 6.09 34.31 16.53
N GLU A 268 6.83 35.02 17.39
CA GLU A 268 6.34 36.22 18.09
C GLU A 268 5.92 37.31 17.10
N ARG A 269 6.75 37.59 16.08
CA ARG A 269 6.39 38.55 15.02
C ARG A 269 5.16 38.11 14.23
N SER A 270 5.05 36.83 13.91
CA SER A 270 3.91 36.27 13.19
C SER A 270 2.62 36.36 14.02
N ILE A 271 2.67 36.08 15.33
CA ILE A 271 1.53 36.25 16.23
C ILE A 271 1.12 37.73 16.34
N ASP A 272 2.09 38.66 16.43
CA ASP A 272 1.80 40.09 16.45
C ASP A 272 1.12 40.54 15.14
N TYR A 273 1.61 40.10 13.98
CA TYR A 273 0.97 40.40 12.70
C TYR A 273 -0.44 39.80 12.60
N LEU A 274 -0.61 38.55 13.01
CA LEU A 274 -1.90 37.86 13.01
C LEU A 274 -2.94 38.61 13.84
N THR A 275 -2.57 39.01 15.06
CA THR A 275 -3.49 39.62 16.03
C THR A 275 -3.75 41.10 15.79
N THR A 276 -2.81 41.83 15.17
CA THR A 276 -2.95 43.29 14.96
C THR A 276 -3.36 43.67 13.53
N LYS A 277 -3.13 42.81 12.53
CA LYS A 277 -3.40 43.13 11.11
C LYS A 277 -4.50 42.26 10.49
N LEU A 278 -4.49 40.96 10.76
CA LEU A 278 -5.36 40.01 10.06
C LEU A 278 -6.69 39.75 10.77
N ILE A 279 -6.67 39.74 12.11
CA ILE A 279 -7.87 39.59 12.92
C ILE A 279 -8.53 40.95 13.13
N GLN A 280 -9.82 41.05 12.83
CA GLN A 280 -10.61 42.26 12.99
C GLN A 280 -11.83 42.01 13.87
N THR A 281 -12.17 43.01 14.68
CA THR A 281 -13.39 43.00 15.49
C THR A 281 -14.59 43.52 14.69
N LYS A 282 -15.71 42.81 14.75
CA LYS A 282 -16.98 43.12 14.09
C LYS A 282 -18.13 43.02 15.11
N GLN A 283 -19.22 43.74 14.88
CA GLN A 283 -20.43 43.67 15.70
C GLN A 283 -21.39 42.62 15.12
N LEU A 284 -21.85 41.70 15.97
CA LEU A 284 -22.88 40.71 15.61
C LEU A 284 -24.27 41.34 15.59
N SER A 285 -25.23 40.67 14.93
CA SER A 285 -26.64 41.07 14.94
C SER A 285 -27.27 41.13 16.33
N THR A 286 -26.68 40.45 17.31
CA THR A 286 -27.07 40.50 18.73
C THR A 286 -26.55 41.74 19.48
N GLY A 287 -25.72 42.57 18.84
CA GLY A 287 -25.03 43.71 19.47
C GLY A 287 -23.76 43.32 20.25
N ALA A 288 -23.35 42.04 20.20
CA ALA A 288 -22.11 41.59 20.80
C ALA A 288 -20.91 41.80 19.86
N SER A 289 -19.76 42.17 20.42
CA SER A 289 -18.50 42.29 19.70
C SER A 289 -17.85 40.91 19.51
N SER A 290 -17.42 40.59 18.30
CA SER A 290 -16.77 39.31 17.94
C SER A 290 -15.56 39.56 17.06
N ALA A 291 -14.57 38.67 17.09
CA ALA A 291 -13.38 38.76 16.26
C ALA A 291 -13.44 37.76 15.10
N PHE A 292 -12.87 38.13 13.96
CA PHE A 292 -12.80 37.29 12.78
C PHE A 292 -11.48 37.48 12.05
N LEU A 293 -10.95 36.39 11.49
CA LEU A 293 -9.92 36.48 10.46
C LEU A 293 -10.57 36.95 9.15
N VAL A 294 -10.12 38.09 8.64
CA VAL A 294 -10.65 38.66 7.40
C VAL A 294 -9.64 38.44 6.27
N GLU A 295 -10.09 37.82 5.19
CA GLU A 295 -9.30 37.61 3.97
C GLU A 295 -9.29 38.88 3.09
N ASP A 296 -8.27 39.00 2.23
CA ASP A 296 -8.11 40.16 1.34
C ASP A 296 -9.28 40.37 0.36
N ASN A 297 -10.09 39.34 0.13
CA ASN A 297 -11.29 39.37 -0.71
C ASN A 297 -12.58 39.64 0.10
N ASP A 298 -12.46 40.20 1.30
CA ASP A 298 -13.55 40.49 2.23
C ASP A 298 -14.37 39.26 2.63
N GLU A 299 -13.75 38.09 2.65
CA GLU A 299 -14.36 36.87 3.16
C GLU A 299 -13.94 36.60 4.61
N ILE A 300 -14.88 36.08 5.39
CA ILE A 300 -14.60 35.40 6.66
C ILE A 300 -14.86 33.91 6.42
N LYS A 301 -13.83 33.09 6.61
CA LYS A 301 -13.92 31.64 6.49
C LYS A 301 -13.93 31.01 7.87
N LEU A 302 -14.84 30.07 8.09
CA LEU A 302 -14.95 29.30 9.35
C LEU A 302 -13.60 28.74 9.80
N GLY A 303 -12.93 28.02 8.89
CA GLY A 303 -11.59 27.46 9.14
C GLY A 303 -10.53 28.50 9.49
N GLY A 304 -10.64 29.70 8.92
CA GLY A 304 -9.74 30.82 9.18
C GLY A 304 -9.76 31.26 10.64
N ASN A 305 -10.97 31.44 11.19
CA ASN A 305 -11.15 31.77 12.61
C ASN A 305 -10.62 30.65 13.51
N ALA A 306 -10.86 29.41 13.10
CA ALA A 306 -10.48 28.23 13.86
C ALA A 306 -8.97 28.06 14.00
N VAL A 307 -8.22 28.16 12.89
CA VAL A 307 -6.75 28.02 12.94
C VAL A 307 -6.07 29.18 13.69
N CYS A 308 -6.69 30.37 13.75
CA CYS A 308 -6.23 31.46 14.62
C CYS A 308 -6.30 31.06 16.10
N ILE A 309 -7.42 30.46 16.52
CA ILE A 309 -7.57 29.96 17.90
C ILE A 309 -6.54 28.87 18.18
N LEU A 310 -6.29 27.96 17.24
CA LEU A 310 -5.26 26.92 17.39
C LEU A 310 -3.87 27.50 17.61
N ALA A 311 -3.44 28.44 16.75
CA ALA A 311 -2.15 29.10 16.85
C ALA A 311 -2.00 29.86 18.18
N LEU A 312 -3.00 30.66 18.57
CA LEU A 312 -2.97 31.43 19.81
C LEU A 312 -3.03 30.54 21.05
N THR A 313 -3.81 29.47 21.03
CA THR A 313 -3.89 28.52 22.15
C THR A 313 -2.55 27.82 22.35
N GLN A 314 -1.94 27.35 21.25
CA GLN A 314 -0.64 26.69 21.33
C GLN A 314 0.45 27.67 21.78
N TYR A 315 0.43 28.91 21.29
CA TYR A 315 1.33 29.97 21.75
C TYR A 315 1.19 30.20 23.26
N SER A 316 -0.04 30.33 23.76
CA SER A 316 -0.29 30.52 25.19
C SER A 316 0.23 29.37 26.04
N ILE A 317 0.07 28.12 25.58
CA ILE A 317 0.55 26.94 26.30
C ILE A 317 2.09 26.89 26.30
N VAL A 318 2.72 27.06 25.14
CA VAL A 318 4.17 26.85 24.96
C VAL A 318 5.00 27.98 25.57
N PHE A 319 4.53 29.22 25.45
CA PHE A 319 5.24 30.40 25.99
C PHE A 319 4.71 30.86 27.34
N ASN A 320 3.67 30.20 27.87
CA ASN A 320 2.99 30.59 29.11
C ASN A 320 2.52 32.06 29.08
N ASP A 321 1.94 32.48 27.96
CA ASP A 321 1.46 33.84 27.70
C ASP A 321 -0.05 33.85 27.41
N ASN A 322 -0.83 34.40 28.34
CA ASN A 322 -2.29 34.44 28.25
C ASN A 322 -2.86 35.78 27.74
N ASN A 323 -2.03 36.68 27.19
CA ASN A 323 -2.47 38.01 26.76
C ASN A 323 -3.54 37.97 25.65
N HIS A 324 -3.58 36.90 24.85
CA HIS A 324 -4.52 36.75 23.74
C HIS A 324 -5.79 35.94 24.08
N VAL A 325 -5.98 35.50 25.32
CA VAL A 325 -7.15 34.68 25.71
C VAL A 325 -8.48 35.40 25.42
N SER A 326 -8.56 36.71 25.68
CA SER A 326 -9.76 37.50 25.36
C SER A 326 -10.07 37.52 23.86
N LEU A 327 -9.04 37.57 23.01
CA LEU A 327 -9.19 37.53 21.56
C LEU A 327 -9.63 36.15 21.07
N MET A 328 -9.09 35.07 21.66
CA MET A 328 -9.51 33.69 21.35
C MET A 328 -10.98 33.45 21.69
N GLU A 329 -11.44 33.94 22.84
CA GLU A 329 -12.86 33.87 23.22
C GLU A 329 -13.74 34.66 22.23
N GLN A 330 -13.29 35.84 21.75
CA GLN A 330 -14.02 36.59 20.72
C GLN A 330 -14.05 35.87 19.35
N LEU A 331 -12.97 35.18 18.96
CA LEU A 331 -12.96 34.35 17.75
C LEU A 331 -13.91 33.14 17.90
N ALA A 332 -13.95 32.52 19.08
CA ALA A 332 -14.84 31.41 19.39
C ALA A 332 -16.31 31.82 19.38
N VAL A 333 -16.64 33.02 19.88
CA VAL A 333 -17.97 33.62 19.71
C VAL A 333 -18.31 33.79 18.23
N GLY A 334 -17.33 34.18 17.39
CA GLY A 334 -17.48 34.28 15.95
C GLY A 334 -17.81 32.94 15.30
N ILE A 335 -17.07 31.88 15.63
CA ILE A 335 -17.34 30.50 15.19
C ILE A 335 -18.74 30.04 15.63
N GLU A 336 -19.11 30.25 16.90
CA GLU A 336 -20.43 29.87 17.40
C GLU A 336 -21.56 30.63 16.68
N SER A 337 -21.34 31.90 16.32
CA SER A 337 -22.33 32.68 15.54
C SER A 337 -22.55 32.13 14.12
N MET A 338 -21.59 31.35 13.62
CA MET A 338 -21.67 30.64 12.34
C MET A 338 -22.29 29.24 12.48
N GLN A 339 -22.69 28.80 13.69
CA GLN A 339 -23.37 27.53 13.91
C GLN A 339 -24.89 27.71 13.96
N ASP A 340 -25.61 26.87 13.22
CA ASP A 340 -27.04 26.72 13.42
C ASP A 340 -27.30 26.03 14.77
N LYS A 341 -27.98 26.74 15.70
CA LYS A 341 -28.19 26.26 17.07
C LYS A 341 -29.09 25.03 17.18
N MET A 342 -29.94 24.78 16.17
CA MET A 342 -30.89 23.67 16.18
C MET A 342 -30.24 22.38 15.70
N THR A 343 -29.53 22.48 14.58
CA THR A 343 -28.91 21.33 13.88
C THR A 343 -27.49 21.07 14.34
N GLY A 344 -26.71 22.10 14.69
CA GLY A 344 -25.27 22.01 14.96
C GLY A 344 -24.39 22.17 13.73
N LYS A 345 -24.98 22.31 12.54
CA LYS A 345 -24.27 22.55 11.28
C LYS A 345 -23.62 23.92 11.27
N PHE A 346 -22.39 24.02 10.75
CA PHE A 346 -21.72 25.30 10.55
C PHE A 346 -21.98 25.90 9.17
N ILE A 347 -21.92 27.22 9.10
CA ILE A 347 -21.81 28.02 7.88
C ILE A 347 -20.33 28.26 7.60
N HIS A 348 -19.90 28.10 6.35
CA HIS A 348 -18.48 28.10 6.02
C HIS A 348 -17.93 29.49 5.69
N VAL A 349 -18.74 30.36 5.07
CA VAL A 349 -18.24 31.65 4.58
C VAL A 349 -19.26 32.78 4.78
N LEU A 350 -18.80 33.87 5.39
CA LEU A 350 -19.55 35.13 5.52
C LEU A 350 -18.88 36.24 4.70
N ASN A 351 -19.66 37.25 4.34
CA ASN A 351 -19.16 38.55 3.87
C ASN A 351 -18.63 39.35 5.07
N SER A 352 -17.42 39.88 5.00
CA SER A 352 -16.79 40.57 6.14
C SER A 352 -17.43 41.93 6.48
N ASN A 353 -18.14 42.53 5.53
CA ASN A 353 -18.73 43.86 5.67
C ASN A 353 -20.00 43.88 6.52
N ASP A 354 -20.88 42.89 6.34
CA ASP A 354 -22.19 42.83 6.98
C ASP A 354 -22.48 41.48 7.68
N LEU A 355 -21.53 40.54 7.65
CA LEU A 355 -21.65 39.19 8.18
C LEU A 355 -22.79 38.36 7.56
N SER A 356 -23.30 38.78 6.40
CA SER A 356 -24.26 37.98 5.63
C SER A 356 -23.62 36.69 5.14
N ILE A 357 -24.41 35.62 5.04
CA ILE A 357 -23.96 34.33 4.53
C ILE A 357 -23.58 34.49 3.06
N LYS A 358 -22.32 34.19 2.74
CA LYS A 358 -21.82 34.18 1.36
C LYS A 358 -21.91 32.78 0.76
N GLU A 359 -21.56 31.77 1.54
CA GLU A 359 -21.56 30.37 1.12
C GLU A 359 -21.78 29.48 2.35
N GLU A 360 -22.86 28.70 2.35
CA GLU A 360 -23.20 27.83 3.48
C GLU A 360 -22.17 26.73 3.67
N PHE A 361 -21.71 26.11 2.58
CA PHE A 361 -20.74 25.02 2.59
C PHE A 361 -19.71 25.23 1.49
N ARG A 362 -18.43 25.22 1.86
CA ARG A 362 -17.32 25.35 0.90
C ARG A 362 -16.44 24.10 0.85
N ILE A 363 -16.01 23.63 2.02
CA ILE A 363 -15.13 22.48 2.15
C ILE A 363 -15.23 21.90 3.56
N ILE A 364 -15.33 20.57 3.65
CA ILE A 364 -15.58 19.84 4.90
C ILE A 364 -14.51 20.05 5.98
N TYR A 365 -13.26 20.35 5.59
CA TYR A 365 -12.17 20.58 6.55
C TYR A 365 -12.46 21.72 7.55
N TYR A 366 -13.28 22.71 7.16
CA TYR A 366 -13.61 23.83 8.04
C TYR A 366 -14.42 23.40 9.27
N ASP A 367 -15.25 22.37 9.13
CA ASP A 367 -16.01 21.81 10.24
C ASP A 367 -15.07 21.19 11.30
N GLY A 368 -14.10 20.39 10.84
CA GLY A 368 -13.08 19.78 11.68
C GLY A 368 -12.18 20.82 12.36
N GLU A 369 -11.70 21.81 11.61
CA GLU A 369 -10.89 22.92 12.13
C GLU A 369 -11.64 23.66 13.25
N ALA A 370 -12.89 24.07 12.99
CA ALA A 370 -13.72 24.78 13.96
C ALA A 370 -13.92 23.97 15.24
N ALA A 371 -14.37 22.73 15.12
CA ALA A 371 -14.60 21.88 16.28
C ALA A 371 -13.32 21.60 17.07
N PHE A 372 -12.19 21.32 16.40
CA PHE A 372 -10.91 21.11 17.06
C PHE A 372 -10.44 22.35 17.81
N SER A 373 -10.55 23.53 17.19
CA SER A 373 -10.14 24.80 17.79
C SER A 373 -10.89 25.14 19.08
N LEU A 374 -12.21 24.91 19.09
CA LEU A 374 -13.05 25.12 20.27
C LEU A 374 -12.71 24.12 21.39
N MET A 375 -12.39 22.87 21.05
CA MET A 375 -11.92 21.91 22.05
C MET A 375 -10.57 22.30 22.66
N LYS A 376 -9.63 22.80 21.84
CA LYS A 376 -8.33 23.29 22.33
C LYS A 376 -8.50 24.50 23.24
N LEU A 377 -9.37 25.46 22.87
CA LEU A 377 -9.68 26.60 23.71
C LEU A 377 -10.37 26.18 25.02
N TYR A 378 -11.32 25.26 24.97
CA TYR A 378 -11.93 24.66 26.19
C TYR A 378 -10.87 24.03 27.09
N GLY A 379 -9.87 23.35 26.50
CA GLY A 379 -8.73 22.82 27.24
C GLY A 379 -8.03 23.86 28.10
N LEU A 380 -7.88 25.08 27.58
CA LEU A 380 -7.22 26.22 28.22
C LEU A 380 -8.14 26.98 29.20
N THR A 381 -9.38 27.32 28.79
CA THR A 381 -10.24 28.25 29.55
C THR A 381 -11.29 27.57 30.40
N LYS A 382 -11.60 26.29 30.14
CA LYS A 382 -12.69 25.53 30.77
C LYS A 382 -14.07 26.20 30.63
N ASN A 383 -14.25 27.03 29.61
CA ASN A 383 -15.54 27.64 29.31
C ASN A 383 -16.48 26.58 28.66
N GLU A 384 -17.42 26.06 29.45
CA GLU A 384 -18.38 25.03 29.04
C GLU A 384 -19.19 25.36 27.77
N ARG A 385 -19.30 26.64 27.42
CA ARG A 385 -19.91 27.07 26.15
C ARG A 385 -19.30 26.33 24.95
N TRP A 386 -17.97 26.23 24.90
CA TRP A 386 -17.24 25.65 23.77
C TRP A 386 -17.40 24.13 23.68
N LEU A 387 -17.41 23.43 24.82
CA LEU A 387 -17.70 21.99 24.85
C LEU A 387 -19.12 21.69 24.36
N ASN A 388 -20.09 22.55 24.70
CA ASN A 388 -21.48 22.42 24.23
C ASN A 388 -21.60 22.68 22.73
N THR A 389 -20.95 23.73 22.20
CA THR A 389 -20.89 24.02 20.75
C THR A 389 -20.32 22.82 19.96
N VAL A 390 -19.22 22.24 20.44
CA VAL A 390 -18.59 21.06 19.80
C VAL A 390 -19.46 19.83 19.92
N THR A 391 -20.06 19.56 21.08
CA THR A 391 -21.02 18.45 21.24
C THR A 391 -22.14 18.57 20.21
N LYS A 392 -22.71 19.77 20.06
CA LYS A 392 -23.78 20.04 19.11
C LYS A 392 -23.32 19.85 17.65
N ALA A 393 -22.11 20.26 17.32
CA ALA A 393 -21.52 20.01 16.01
C ALA A 393 -21.36 18.50 15.74
N PHE A 394 -20.90 17.73 16.72
CA PHE A 394 -20.72 16.29 16.58
C PHE A 394 -22.02 15.50 16.46
N GLU A 395 -23.14 16.00 16.99
CA GLU A 395 -24.46 15.43 16.67
C GLU A 395 -24.70 15.47 15.17
N TYR A 396 -24.50 16.63 14.55
CA TYR A 396 -24.60 16.79 13.10
C TYR A 396 -23.54 15.99 12.33
N PHE A 397 -22.27 16.02 12.75
CA PHE A 397 -21.19 15.29 12.04
C PHE A 397 -21.42 13.78 12.03
N ILE A 398 -21.95 13.23 13.12
CA ILE A 398 -22.29 11.81 13.20
C ILE A 398 -23.48 11.51 12.29
N GLU A 399 -24.52 12.33 12.32
CA GLU A 399 -25.70 12.16 11.46
C GLU A 399 -25.38 12.30 9.96
N ALA A 400 -24.46 13.20 9.62
CA ALA A 400 -24.03 13.46 8.25
C ALA A 400 -22.83 12.61 7.79
N GLU A 401 -22.40 11.63 8.61
CA GLU A 401 -21.33 10.69 8.30
C GLU A 401 -19.99 11.32 7.89
N HIS A 402 -19.63 12.44 8.52
CA HIS A 402 -18.44 13.23 8.15
C HIS A 402 -17.12 12.44 8.21
N TRP A 403 -17.05 11.32 8.92
CA TRP A 403 -15.87 10.44 8.95
C TRP A 403 -15.49 9.87 7.57
N ARG A 404 -16.43 9.78 6.62
CA ARG A 404 -16.15 9.31 5.24
C ARG A 404 -15.22 10.26 4.47
N ALA A 405 -15.06 11.49 4.94
CA ALA A 405 -14.12 12.43 4.36
C ALA A 405 -12.65 12.14 4.73
N HIS A 406 -12.40 11.26 5.71
CA HIS A 406 -11.06 10.90 6.19
C HIS A 406 -10.23 12.13 6.60
N ASP A 407 -10.85 13.03 7.37
CA ASP A 407 -10.24 14.31 7.74
C ASP A 407 -9.41 14.20 9.02
N HIS A 408 -8.13 14.57 8.92
CA HIS A 408 -7.22 14.70 10.06
C HIS A 408 -7.71 15.69 11.14
N TRP A 409 -8.37 16.80 10.79
CA TRP A 409 -8.85 17.78 11.78
C TRP A 409 -9.96 17.22 12.65
N LEU A 410 -10.91 16.50 12.04
CA LEU A 410 -11.93 15.75 12.77
C LEU A 410 -11.28 14.70 13.69
N SER A 411 -10.22 14.01 13.22
CA SER A 411 -9.49 13.06 14.06
C SER A 411 -8.81 13.74 15.26
N TYR A 412 -8.20 14.91 15.08
CA TYR A 412 -7.65 15.71 16.19
C TYR A 412 -8.75 16.13 17.16
N CYS A 413 -9.90 16.61 16.65
CA CYS A 413 -11.02 17.02 17.49
C CYS A 413 -11.57 15.86 18.32
N VAL A 414 -11.84 14.69 17.72
CA VAL A 414 -12.29 13.49 18.44
C VAL A 414 -11.31 13.14 19.55
N ASN A 415 -10.01 13.25 19.26
CA ASN A 415 -8.97 12.93 20.21
C ASN A 415 -8.98 13.86 21.44
N GLU A 416 -9.36 15.13 21.29
CA GLU A 416 -9.57 16.07 22.40
C GLU A 416 -10.93 15.91 23.08
N LEU A 417 -12.01 15.78 22.28
CA LEU A 417 -13.39 15.64 22.77
C LEU A 417 -13.53 14.46 23.72
N THR A 418 -12.95 13.32 23.36
CA THR A 418 -13.00 12.09 24.17
C THR A 418 -12.22 12.17 25.47
N LEU A 419 -11.34 13.17 25.68
CA LEU A 419 -10.71 13.40 26.99
C LEU A 419 -11.71 13.95 28.01
N TYR A 420 -12.67 14.74 27.57
CA TYR A 420 -13.64 15.43 28.42
C TYR A 420 -15.01 14.77 28.41
N LYS A 421 -15.38 14.13 27.27
CA LYS A 421 -16.66 13.45 27.07
C LYS A 421 -16.43 12.09 26.40
N PRO A 422 -15.95 11.07 27.13
CA PRO A 422 -15.60 9.77 26.59
C PRO A 422 -16.85 8.93 26.30
N GLU A 423 -17.58 9.28 25.25
CA GLU A 423 -18.74 8.54 24.75
C GLU A 423 -18.33 7.62 23.60
N GLU A 424 -18.93 6.42 23.56
CA GLU A 424 -18.61 5.38 22.58
C GLU A 424 -18.79 5.86 21.13
N ARG A 425 -19.82 6.68 20.86
CA ARG A 425 -20.11 7.23 19.53
C ARG A 425 -18.95 8.07 18.96
N TYR A 426 -18.21 8.78 19.80
CA TYR A 426 -17.08 9.60 19.34
C TYR A 426 -15.86 8.73 19.01
N PHE A 427 -15.60 7.68 19.80
CA PHE A 427 -14.55 6.71 19.47
C PHE A 427 -14.87 5.96 18.18
N LYS A 428 -16.12 5.53 17.99
CA LYS A 428 -16.58 4.91 16.74
C LYS A 428 -16.38 5.84 15.54
N PHE A 429 -16.80 7.10 15.64
CA PHE A 429 -16.56 8.12 14.63
C PHE A 429 -15.07 8.23 14.29
N GLY A 430 -14.19 8.34 15.31
CA GLY A 430 -12.76 8.45 15.11
C GLY A 430 -12.12 7.23 14.44
N LEU A 431 -12.58 6.02 14.77
CA LEU A 431 -12.09 4.78 14.16
C LEU A 431 -12.55 4.66 12.71
N SER A 432 -13.82 4.96 12.43
CA SER A 432 -14.37 4.95 11.06
C SER A 432 -13.68 5.95 10.14
N ASN A 433 -13.19 7.07 10.69
CA ASN A 433 -12.44 8.08 9.93
C ASN A 433 -11.14 7.52 9.31
N VAL A 434 -10.61 6.40 9.79
CA VAL A 434 -9.35 5.80 9.30
C VAL A 434 -9.49 4.36 8.81
N ARG A 435 -10.39 3.55 9.40
CA ARG A 435 -10.50 2.10 9.18
C ARG A 435 -10.49 1.72 7.69
N GLU A 436 -11.34 2.33 6.89
CA GLU A 436 -11.52 2.02 5.47
C GLU A 436 -10.50 2.74 4.56
N HIS A 437 -9.65 3.60 5.13
CA HIS A 437 -8.68 4.40 4.39
C HIS A 437 -7.27 3.80 4.35
N LEU A 438 -7.02 2.69 5.05
CA LEU A 438 -5.68 2.12 5.22
C LEU A 438 -5.03 1.68 3.90
N ASP A 439 -5.79 1.03 3.01
CA ASP A 439 -5.28 0.62 1.69
C ASP A 439 -4.93 1.82 0.83
N PHE A 440 -5.79 2.85 0.84
CA PHE A 440 -5.49 4.10 0.16
C PHE A 440 -4.20 4.72 0.67
N VAL A 441 -3.97 4.75 2.00
CA VAL A 441 -2.73 5.27 2.59
C VAL A 441 -1.50 4.45 2.15
N LEU A 442 -1.60 3.12 2.07
CA LEU A 442 -0.51 2.25 1.63
C LEU A 442 -0.17 2.45 0.15
N ASP A 443 -1.18 2.43 -0.71
CA ASP A 443 -1.01 2.48 -2.16
C ASP A 443 -0.73 3.89 -2.70
N ARG A 444 -0.91 4.92 -1.87
CA ARG A 444 -0.75 6.32 -2.30
C ARG A 444 0.67 6.61 -2.76
N ILE A 445 0.80 6.91 -4.05
CA ILE A 445 2.07 7.25 -4.71
C ILE A 445 2.40 8.75 -4.68
N THR A 446 1.57 9.58 -4.06
CA THR A 446 1.85 11.01 -3.86
C THR A 446 2.17 11.25 -2.40
N THR A 447 2.98 12.26 -2.09
CA THR A 447 3.37 12.54 -0.70
C THR A 447 2.17 12.80 0.19
N PHE A 448 1.29 13.74 -0.17
CA PHE A 448 0.01 14.03 0.53
C PHE A 448 0.16 14.05 2.07
N PRO A 449 0.75 15.12 2.63
CA PRO A 449 1.24 15.14 4.01
C PRO A 449 0.17 14.93 5.09
N THR A 450 -1.06 15.37 4.84
CA THR A 450 -2.17 15.25 5.81
C THR A 450 -2.54 13.80 6.13
N LEU A 451 -2.15 12.82 5.29
CA LEU A 451 -2.32 11.40 5.65
C LEU A 451 -1.47 11.01 6.86
N LEU A 452 -0.24 11.55 7.00
CA LEU A 452 0.56 11.26 8.19
C LEU A 452 -0.10 11.88 9.43
N GLU A 453 -0.63 13.10 9.33
CA GLU A 453 -1.36 13.75 10.41
C GLU A 453 -2.61 12.96 10.83
N LEU A 454 -3.41 12.49 9.87
CA LEU A 454 -4.56 11.61 10.12
C LEU A 454 -4.14 10.37 10.90
N MET A 455 -3.10 9.68 10.43
CA MET A 455 -2.58 8.47 11.08
C MET A 455 -2.05 8.79 12.48
N MET A 456 -1.33 9.90 12.67
CA MET A 456 -0.83 10.27 13.99
C MET A 456 -1.94 10.66 14.97
N ALA A 457 -3.00 11.32 14.50
CA ALA A 457 -4.17 11.64 15.31
C ALA A 457 -4.91 10.36 15.74
N ALA A 458 -5.13 9.42 14.82
CA ALA A 458 -5.75 8.14 15.12
C ALA A 458 -4.88 7.28 16.06
N GLN A 459 -3.56 7.28 15.90
CA GLN A 459 -2.62 6.54 16.74
C GLN A 459 -2.77 6.92 18.23
N LYS A 460 -2.92 8.21 18.55
CA LYS A 460 -3.16 8.67 19.93
C LYS A 460 -4.46 8.10 20.50
N MET A 461 -5.52 8.03 19.70
CA MET A 461 -6.79 7.45 20.11
C MET A 461 -6.68 5.94 20.32
N LEU A 462 -6.00 5.21 19.41
CA LEU A 462 -5.78 3.77 19.53
C LEU A 462 -5.08 3.40 20.84
N VAL A 463 -4.01 4.11 21.21
CA VAL A 463 -3.31 3.88 22.49
C VAL A 463 -4.23 4.02 23.69
N ARG A 464 -5.13 5.00 23.69
CA ARG A 464 -6.09 5.19 24.78
C ARG A 464 -7.17 4.13 24.79
N LEU A 465 -7.64 3.69 23.63
CA LEU A 465 -8.59 2.59 23.51
C LEU A 465 -7.97 1.27 24.00
N GLU A 466 -6.72 0.99 23.64
CA GLU A 466 -5.98 -0.18 24.13
C GLU A 466 -5.87 -0.19 25.66
N ALA A 467 -5.59 0.97 26.26
CA ALA A 467 -5.49 1.14 27.70
C ALA A 467 -6.84 1.16 28.43
N SER A 468 -7.96 1.28 27.71
CA SER A 468 -9.29 1.46 28.31
C SER A 468 -10.01 0.14 28.56
N VAL A 469 -10.32 -0.18 29.82
CA VAL A 469 -11.16 -1.36 30.15
C VAL A 469 -12.55 -1.26 29.52
N LYS A 470 -13.12 -0.06 29.46
CA LYS A 470 -14.50 0.17 29.00
C LYS A 470 -14.63 0.13 27.47
N PHE A 471 -13.66 0.70 26.75
CA PHE A 471 -13.78 0.94 25.30
C PHE A 471 -12.84 0.09 24.45
N ARG A 472 -12.01 -0.78 25.05
CA ARG A 472 -11.09 -1.66 24.30
C ARG A 472 -11.78 -2.52 23.25
N HIS A 473 -13.00 -2.97 23.51
CA HIS A 473 -13.81 -3.76 22.57
C HIS A 473 -14.04 -3.07 21.21
N LEU A 474 -13.90 -1.74 21.13
CA LEU A 474 -14.02 -1.02 19.86
C LEU A 474 -12.88 -1.31 18.88
N LEU A 475 -11.79 -1.92 19.36
CA LEU A 475 -10.62 -2.29 18.55
C LEU A 475 -10.71 -3.71 17.97
N ASP A 476 -11.69 -4.52 18.37
CA ASP A 476 -11.75 -5.94 17.99
C ASP A 476 -11.83 -6.12 16.45
N ASP A 477 -12.49 -5.17 15.76
CA ASP A 477 -12.62 -5.13 14.30
C ASP A 477 -11.71 -4.07 13.63
N PHE A 478 -10.61 -3.67 14.29
CA PHE A 478 -9.66 -2.70 13.73
C PHE A 478 -8.32 -3.37 13.46
N ASP A 479 -7.86 -3.33 12.21
CA ASP A 479 -6.58 -3.90 11.80
C ASP A 479 -5.40 -3.01 12.26
N ILE A 480 -4.95 -3.25 13.49
CA ILE A 480 -3.87 -2.49 14.13
C ILE A 480 -2.55 -2.67 13.37
N GLU A 481 -2.25 -3.87 12.89
CA GLU A 481 -0.99 -4.14 12.19
C GLU A 481 -0.92 -3.40 10.85
N LYS A 482 -1.98 -3.47 10.04
CA LYS A 482 -2.08 -2.73 8.79
C LYS A 482 -2.05 -1.22 9.02
N PHE A 483 -2.66 -0.74 10.10
CA PHE A 483 -2.58 0.67 10.50
C PHE A 483 -1.12 1.11 10.71
N TYR A 484 -0.34 0.38 11.51
CA TYR A 484 1.06 0.74 11.76
C TYR A 484 1.94 0.58 10.51
N LEU A 485 1.69 -0.43 9.67
CA LEU A 485 2.35 -0.57 8.37
C LEU A 485 2.08 0.67 7.48
N ALA A 486 0.83 1.10 7.40
CA ALA A 486 0.42 2.29 6.64
C ALA A 486 1.08 3.57 7.19
N LEU A 487 1.10 3.73 8.52
CA LEU A 487 1.68 4.88 9.22
C LEU A 487 3.18 5.00 8.91
N HIS A 488 3.96 3.94 9.12
CA HIS A 488 5.41 3.96 8.88
C HIS A 488 5.76 4.11 7.40
N SER A 489 5.01 3.45 6.51
CA SER A 489 5.17 3.58 5.06
C SER A 489 4.95 5.02 4.61
N ARG A 490 3.93 5.67 5.17
CA ARG A 490 3.59 7.07 4.86
C ARG A 490 4.64 8.03 5.36
N ALA A 491 5.08 7.91 6.61
CA ALA A 491 6.14 8.73 7.18
C ALA A 491 7.41 8.67 6.33
N ARG A 492 7.83 7.48 5.90
CA ARG A 492 9.01 7.33 5.02
C ARG A 492 8.78 7.92 3.63
N TYR A 493 7.58 7.74 3.06
CA TYR A 493 7.28 8.21 1.70
C TYR A 493 7.33 9.74 1.57
N LEU A 494 6.99 10.49 2.62
CA LEU A 494 7.01 11.96 2.62
C LEU A 494 8.37 12.57 2.26
N LEU A 495 9.47 11.83 2.48
CA LEU A 495 10.83 12.27 2.14
C LEU A 495 11.03 12.54 0.63
N ASN A 496 10.17 11.98 -0.21
CA ASN A 496 10.13 12.27 -1.66
C ASN A 496 9.69 13.69 -2.00
N GLY A 497 9.08 14.38 -1.04
CA GLY A 497 8.65 15.77 -1.14
C GLY A 497 9.56 16.73 -0.40
N TYR A 498 10.68 16.30 0.17
CA TYR A 498 11.59 17.20 0.88
C TYR A 498 12.63 17.79 -0.07
N PHE A 499 12.88 19.10 0.02
CA PHE A 499 13.95 19.77 -0.73
C PHE A 499 15.31 19.50 -0.09
N TRP A 500 15.83 18.32 -0.37
CA TRP A 500 17.22 17.99 -0.13
C TRP A 500 18.16 18.89 -0.93
N PRO A 501 19.35 19.25 -0.42
CA PRO A 501 20.34 20.02 -1.17
C PRO A 501 20.64 19.45 -2.57
N GLU A 502 20.76 18.12 -2.69
CA GLU A 502 20.99 17.42 -3.96
C GLU A 502 19.87 17.53 -4.99
N MET A 503 18.66 17.92 -4.57
CA MET A 503 17.53 18.21 -5.44
C MET A 503 17.40 19.72 -5.68
N ALA A 504 17.50 20.50 -4.61
CA ALA A 504 17.37 21.95 -4.62
C ALA A 504 18.41 22.63 -5.52
N MET A 505 19.63 22.09 -5.58
CA MET A 505 20.74 22.68 -6.34
C MET A 505 20.41 22.94 -7.82
N PHE A 506 19.44 22.25 -8.42
CA PHE A 506 19.05 22.44 -9.82
C PHE A 506 17.99 23.53 -10.04
N PHE A 507 17.37 24.03 -8.98
CA PHE A 507 16.36 25.10 -9.04
C PHE A 507 17.03 26.46 -9.10
N LYS A 508 16.24 27.52 -9.39
CA LYS A 508 16.80 28.83 -9.74
C LYS A 508 17.64 29.43 -8.60
N TYR A 509 17.15 29.29 -7.35
CA TYR A 509 17.79 29.77 -6.12
C TYR A 509 17.71 28.65 -5.04
N PRO A 510 18.71 27.77 -4.94
CA PRO A 510 18.61 26.58 -4.08
C PRO A 510 18.42 26.87 -2.59
N ASN A 511 19.15 27.84 -2.02
CA ASN A 511 19.09 28.17 -0.60
C ASN A 511 17.74 28.74 -0.17
N SER A 512 16.92 29.25 -1.11
CA SER A 512 15.58 29.73 -0.79
C SER A 512 14.55 28.61 -0.63
N ILE A 513 14.94 27.33 -0.80
CA ILE A 513 14.03 26.19 -0.71
C ILE A 513 14.59 24.99 0.03
N VAL A 514 15.90 24.90 0.28
CA VAL A 514 16.47 23.80 1.06
C VAL A 514 15.82 23.75 2.45
N GLY A 515 15.46 22.55 2.89
CA GLY A 515 14.74 22.36 4.15
C GLY A 515 13.22 22.48 4.02
N SER A 516 12.69 22.97 2.90
CA SER A 516 11.25 23.03 2.66
C SER A 516 10.70 21.73 2.06
N PHE A 517 9.40 21.72 1.76
CA PHE A 517 8.70 20.61 1.13
C PHE A 517 7.95 21.03 -0.14
N PHE A 518 7.72 20.06 -1.02
CA PHE A 518 7.05 20.22 -2.30
C PHE A 518 6.23 18.99 -2.66
N ILE A 519 5.36 19.17 -3.65
CA ILE A 519 4.63 18.08 -4.29
C ILE A 519 4.97 18.11 -5.78
N ARG A 520 5.55 17.02 -6.31
CA ARG A 520 5.98 16.93 -7.73
C ARG A 520 4.86 17.29 -8.71
N HIS A 521 3.66 16.78 -8.46
CA HIS A 521 2.49 17.04 -9.29
C HIS A 521 1.97 18.48 -9.24
N HIS A 522 2.43 19.28 -8.27
CA HIS A 522 2.22 20.74 -8.20
C HIS A 522 3.41 21.50 -8.80
N SER A 523 4.20 20.84 -9.65
CA SER A 523 5.32 21.44 -10.36
C SER A 523 6.38 22.02 -9.42
N PHE A 524 6.66 21.32 -8.31
CA PHE A 524 7.67 21.68 -7.31
C PHE A 524 7.45 23.02 -6.61
N ARG A 525 6.25 23.59 -6.69
CA ARG A 525 5.87 24.78 -5.92
C ARG A 525 6.05 24.50 -4.42
N VAL A 526 6.54 25.50 -3.70
CA VAL A 526 6.59 25.53 -2.23
C VAL A 526 5.60 26.58 -1.76
N ARG A 527 4.79 26.24 -0.76
CA ARG A 527 3.97 27.20 -0.02
C ARG A 527 4.11 26.92 1.46
N ILE A 528 3.89 27.93 2.29
CA ILE A 528 3.87 27.75 3.74
C ILE A 528 2.87 26.66 4.15
N ASP A 529 1.72 26.56 3.48
CA ASP A 529 0.72 25.51 3.74
C ASP A 529 1.11 24.13 3.20
N ASP A 530 1.95 24.08 2.16
CA ASP A 530 2.52 22.80 1.74
C ASP A 530 3.59 22.33 2.75
N VAL A 531 4.23 23.21 3.52
CA VAL A 531 5.28 22.88 4.50
C VAL A 531 4.71 22.58 5.89
N GLU A 532 3.71 23.36 6.34
CA GLU A 532 3.10 23.22 7.67
C GLU A 532 2.61 21.79 7.93
N HIS A 533 1.90 21.18 6.98
CA HIS A 533 1.33 19.84 7.13
C HIS A 533 2.41 18.74 7.23
N TYR A 534 3.54 18.89 6.52
CA TYR A 534 4.66 17.96 6.70
C TYR A 534 5.29 18.15 8.09
N LEU A 535 5.48 19.40 8.51
CA LEU A 535 6.09 19.74 9.78
C LEU A 535 5.28 19.18 10.96
N SER A 536 3.97 19.49 11.04
CA SER A 536 3.08 18.99 12.09
C SER A 536 3.03 17.45 12.12
N GLY A 537 2.91 16.81 10.95
CA GLY A 537 2.96 15.35 10.84
C GLY A 537 4.28 14.74 11.34
N LEU A 538 5.41 15.35 11.01
CA LEU A 538 6.74 14.88 11.45
C LEU A 538 6.98 15.13 12.94
N VAL A 539 6.54 16.26 13.49
CA VAL A 539 6.56 16.55 14.94
C VAL A 539 5.77 15.49 15.71
N ALA A 540 4.55 15.19 15.26
CA ALA A 540 3.73 14.15 15.86
C ALA A 540 4.40 12.76 15.77
N TYR A 541 4.97 12.41 14.62
CA TYR A 541 5.68 11.14 14.42
C TYR A 541 6.94 11.03 15.29
N HIS A 542 7.72 12.11 15.43
CA HIS A 542 8.88 12.17 16.32
C HIS A 542 8.49 11.92 17.79
N ASN A 543 7.38 12.50 18.24
CA ASN A 543 6.86 12.30 19.59
C ASN A 543 6.38 10.86 19.81
N PHE A 544 5.76 10.27 18.79
CA PHE A 544 5.40 8.85 18.81
C PHE A 544 6.62 7.94 18.96
N LEU A 545 7.70 8.18 18.20
CA LEU A 545 8.96 7.45 18.36
C LEU A 545 9.61 7.62 19.74
N SER A 546 9.25 8.66 20.49
CA SER A 546 9.80 8.98 21.82
C SER A 546 9.05 8.33 22.98
N SER A 547 7.72 8.22 22.86
CA SER A 547 6.83 7.68 23.90
C SER A 547 6.87 6.16 23.99
N HIS A 548 7.43 5.48 22.99
CA HIS A 548 7.50 4.03 22.90
C HIS A 548 8.94 3.51 23.12
N SER A 549 9.53 3.83 24.28
CA SER A 549 10.67 3.05 24.78
C SER A 549 10.14 1.67 25.26
N HIS A 550 10.20 0.69 24.36
CA HIS A 550 9.78 -0.73 24.51
C HIS A 550 8.27 -1.05 24.52
N LYS A 551 7.58 -0.76 23.42
CA LYS A 551 7.25 -1.82 22.45
C LYS A 551 7.93 -1.41 21.18
N SER A 552 9.25 -1.52 21.24
CA SER A 552 10.03 -1.54 20.05
C SER A 552 9.33 -2.62 19.19
N LEU A 553 8.85 -2.21 18.02
CA LEU A 553 9.46 -2.75 16.80
C LEU A 553 10.99 -2.61 16.99
N GLU A 554 11.52 -3.38 17.93
CA GLU A 554 12.70 -4.16 17.72
C GLU A 554 12.33 -4.69 16.37
N SER A 555 13.13 -4.27 15.39
CA SER A 555 13.73 -5.30 14.59
C SER A 555 13.46 -6.62 15.31
N ASN A 556 12.59 -7.44 14.74
CA ASN A 556 13.14 -8.73 14.46
C ASN A 556 14.49 -8.37 13.80
N THR A 557 15.55 -8.24 14.64
CA THR A 557 16.63 -9.18 14.63
C THR A 557 15.90 -10.41 14.23
N TYR A 558 15.90 -10.61 12.91
CA TYR A 558 15.72 -11.92 12.34
C TYR A 558 16.53 -12.76 13.33
N ASP A 559 15.86 -13.37 14.32
CA ASP A 559 16.38 -14.53 15.01
C ASP A 559 16.75 -15.36 13.83
N GLU A 560 18.06 -15.37 13.55
CA GLU A 560 18.63 -15.51 12.22
C GLU A 560 17.69 -16.38 11.39
N GLU A 561 16.82 -15.80 10.55
CA GLU A 561 15.86 -16.62 9.79
C GLU A 561 16.77 -17.64 9.11
N ILE A 562 16.69 -18.92 9.49
CA ILE A 562 17.68 -19.94 9.12
C ILE A 562 17.36 -20.36 7.69
N ASN A 563 17.45 -19.39 6.78
CA ASN A 563 17.55 -19.54 5.36
C ASN A 563 19.04 -19.33 5.08
N ASP A 564 19.82 -20.40 5.03
CA ASP A 564 21.27 -20.36 4.75
C ASP A 564 21.54 -20.11 3.26
N TRP A 565 20.84 -19.14 2.67
CA TRP A 565 21.08 -18.68 1.31
C TRP A 565 22.30 -17.79 1.28
N THR A 566 23.48 -18.40 1.35
CA THR A 566 24.76 -17.74 1.12
C THR A 566 25.09 -17.70 -0.37
N ALA A 567 26.09 -16.88 -0.72
CA ALA A 567 26.58 -16.79 -2.10
C ALA A 567 27.02 -18.16 -2.65
N ASP A 568 27.66 -18.97 -1.81
CA ASP A 568 28.17 -20.29 -2.16
C ASP A 568 27.05 -21.33 -2.29
N THR A 569 26.11 -21.34 -1.35
CA THR A 569 24.93 -22.22 -1.41
C THR A 569 24.13 -21.96 -2.69
N VAL A 570 23.89 -20.69 -3.02
CA VAL A 570 23.12 -20.31 -4.21
C VAL A 570 23.83 -20.75 -5.51
N ILE A 571 25.15 -20.61 -5.63
CA ILE A 571 25.90 -21.15 -6.79
C ILE A 571 25.79 -22.67 -6.83
N SER A 572 26.09 -23.34 -5.72
CA SER A 572 26.14 -24.80 -5.63
C SER A 572 24.81 -25.43 -6.06
N VAL A 573 23.70 -24.84 -5.62
CA VAL A 573 22.35 -25.32 -5.91
C VAL A 573 21.91 -25.02 -7.33
N THR A 574 22.18 -23.82 -7.83
CA THR A 574 21.66 -23.39 -9.15
C THR A 574 22.56 -23.80 -10.31
N GLY A 575 23.82 -24.15 -10.04
CA GLY A 575 24.87 -24.27 -11.06
C GLY A 575 25.15 -22.97 -11.81
N GLY A 576 24.68 -21.84 -11.25
CA GLY A 576 24.88 -20.51 -11.79
C GLY A 576 26.28 -19.98 -11.51
N GLN A 577 26.54 -18.78 -12.04
CA GLN A 577 27.76 -18.03 -11.76
C GLN A 577 27.36 -16.61 -11.38
N TRP A 578 27.97 -16.08 -10.31
CA TRP A 578 27.83 -14.67 -9.99
C TRP A 578 28.46 -13.84 -11.09
N TYR A 579 27.60 -13.23 -11.89
CA TYR A 579 27.98 -12.27 -12.92
C TYR A 579 28.35 -10.93 -12.26
N ILE A 580 27.61 -10.54 -11.21
CA ILE A 580 28.05 -9.54 -10.22
C ILE A 580 28.12 -10.23 -8.87
N GLN A 581 29.31 -10.21 -8.27
CA GLN A 581 29.58 -10.84 -6.98
C GLN A 581 28.83 -10.14 -5.85
N PRO A 582 28.23 -10.90 -4.92
CA PRO A 582 27.71 -10.33 -3.69
C PRO A 582 28.84 -9.87 -2.75
N PRO A 583 28.57 -8.92 -1.84
CA PRO A 583 29.54 -8.50 -0.82
C PRO A 583 29.87 -9.64 0.16
N GLU A 584 30.96 -9.47 0.92
CA GLU A 584 31.30 -10.41 1.99
C GLU A 584 30.15 -10.55 3.01
N LYS A 585 29.90 -11.78 3.47
CA LYS A 585 28.80 -12.13 4.40
C LYS A 585 27.38 -11.86 3.85
N TRP A 586 27.22 -11.86 2.54
CA TRP A 586 25.90 -11.75 1.91
C TRP A 586 25.00 -12.95 2.21
N ASN A 587 23.71 -12.67 2.42
CA ASN A 587 22.66 -13.67 2.51
C ASN A 587 21.35 -13.18 1.86
N ALA A 588 20.42 -14.12 1.65
CA ALA A 588 19.05 -13.84 1.21
C ALA A 588 18.01 -14.50 2.12
N SER A 589 16.85 -13.86 2.28
CA SER A 589 15.72 -14.36 3.05
C SER A 589 14.80 -15.30 2.26
N GLY A 590 15.02 -15.46 0.96
CA GLY A 590 14.18 -16.32 0.10
C GLY A 590 14.18 -15.91 -1.35
N LEU A 591 13.09 -16.22 -2.06
CA LEU A 591 12.94 -16.00 -3.50
C LEU A 591 11.71 -15.14 -3.80
N CYS A 592 11.73 -14.41 -4.91
CA CYS A 592 10.59 -13.65 -5.43
C CYS A 592 10.47 -13.83 -6.95
N ILE A 593 9.31 -14.34 -7.38
CA ILE A 593 8.99 -14.60 -8.80
C ILE A 593 7.86 -13.70 -9.34
N ALA A 594 7.17 -12.99 -8.44
CA ALA A 594 6.07 -12.09 -8.77
C ALA A 594 6.11 -10.86 -7.84
N ILE A 595 5.89 -9.68 -8.41
CA ILE A 595 6.25 -8.43 -7.73
C ILE A 595 5.41 -8.11 -6.50
N ASN A 596 4.12 -8.46 -6.50
CA ASN A 596 3.23 -8.23 -5.36
C ASN A 596 3.51 -9.18 -4.19
N THR A 597 4.45 -10.12 -4.35
CA THR A 597 4.81 -11.14 -3.35
C THR A 597 6.19 -10.90 -2.75
N PHE A 598 6.84 -9.77 -3.09
CA PHE A 598 8.21 -9.48 -2.70
C PHE A 598 8.31 -9.16 -1.20
N LYS A 599 9.30 -9.77 -0.54
CA LYS A 599 9.77 -9.38 0.79
C LYS A 599 11.23 -8.88 0.72
N PRO A 600 11.66 -7.99 1.63
CA PRO A 600 13.05 -7.53 1.67
C PRO A 600 14.05 -8.69 1.77
N LYS A 601 15.25 -8.47 1.22
CA LYS A 601 16.38 -9.43 1.15
C LYS A 601 16.10 -10.71 0.34
N GLN A 602 15.15 -10.72 -0.58
CA GLN A 602 14.93 -11.89 -1.44
C GLN A 602 15.76 -11.86 -2.73
N LEU A 603 16.05 -13.05 -3.25
CA LEU A 603 16.50 -13.31 -4.62
C LEU A 603 15.35 -13.01 -5.58
N VAL A 604 15.52 -12.12 -6.56
CA VAL A 604 14.48 -11.73 -7.51
C VAL A 604 14.72 -12.37 -8.86
N VAL A 605 13.74 -13.12 -9.36
CA VAL A 605 13.84 -13.79 -10.66
C VAL A 605 13.37 -12.88 -11.78
N ILE A 606 14.28 -12.62 -12.71
CA ILE A 606 14.03 -11.77 -13.86
C ILE A 606 13.36 -12.55 -14.98
N ARG A 607 12.33 -11.92 -15.54
CA ARG A 607 11.69 -12.33 -16.79
C ARG A 607 12.56 -11.96 -17.98
N ASN A 608 12.86 -12.94 -18.84
CA ASN A 608 13.70 -12.75 -20.02
C ASN A 608 12.87 -12.74 -21.31
N GLY A 609 13.08 -11.73 -22.16
CA GLY A 609 12.39 -11.63 -23.45
C GLY A 609 10.86 -11.64 -23.33
N ASP A 610 10.22 -12.43 -24.19
CA ASP A 610 8.76 -12.61 -24.26
C ASP A 610 8.22 -13.67 -23.27
N GLU A 611 9.03 -14.14 -22.32
CA GLU A 611 8.53 -15.03 -21.27
C GLU A 611 7.39 -14.36 -20.50
N ASP A 612 6.39 -15.14 -20.11
CA ASP A 612 5.23 -14.70 -19.34
C ASP A 612 5.46 -14.76 -17.82
N TRP A 613 6.66 -15.13 -17.40
CA TRP A 613 6.97 -15.50 -16.02
C TRP A 613 8.22 -14.79 -15.48
N GLY A 614 8.20 -14.40 -14.21
CA GLY A 614 9.24 -13.61 -13.55
C GLY A 614 8.93 -12.11 -13.53
N ILE A 615 9.74 -11.37 -12.79
CA ILE A 615 9.59 -9.92 -12.64
C ILE A 615 10.21 -9.23 -13.85
N SER A 616 9.43 -8.36 -14.50
CA SER A 616 9.94 -7.55 -15.60
C SER A 616 11.00 -6.58 -15.06
N ILE A 617 12.11 -6.46 -15.78
CA ILE A 617 13.20 -5.52 -15.47
C ILE A 617 12.66 -4.11 -15.20
N ASN A 618 11.68 -3.66 -15.99
CA ASN A 618 11.06 -2.33 -15.86
C ASN A 618 10.36 -2.10 -14.52
N ARG A 619 9.94 -3.18 -13.85
CA ARG A 619 9.24 -3.12 -12.57
C ARG A 619 10.16 -3.37 -11.38
N LEU A 620 11.45 -3.70 -11.58
CA LEU A 620 12.41 -3.87 -10.48
C LEU A 620 12.55 -2.63 -9.62
N SER A 621 12.39 -1.45 -10.23
CA SER A 621 12.36 -0.18 -9.51
C SER A 621 11.26 -0.13 -8.43
N GLU A 622 10.15 -0.86 -8.57
CA GLU A 622 9.10 -0.86 -7.54
C GLU A 622 9.54 -1.60 -6.25
N LEU A 623 10.65 -2.35 -6.29
CA LEU A 623 11.16 -3.16 -5.19
C LEU A 623 12.34 -2.48 -4.50
N SER A 624 12.46 -2.67 -3.18
CA SER A 624 13.55 -2.11 -2.38
C SER A 624 14.22 -3.19 -1.54
N ASN A 625 15.53 -3.07 -1.29
CA ASN A 625 16.31 -4.06 -0.53
C ASN A 625 16.30 -5.47 -1.14
N ILE A 626 16.52 -5.56 -2.46
CA ILE A 626 16.71 -6.84 -3.15
C ILE A 626 18.06 -7.45 -2.74
N ALA A 627 18.11 -8.74 -2.45
CA ALA A 627 19.39 -9.40 -2.12
C ALA A 627 20.22 -9.69 -3.36
N ALA A 628 19.64 -10.29 -4.40
CA ALA A 628 20.28 -10.46 -5.70
C ALA A 628 19.25 -10.68 -6.81
N LEU A 629 19.67 -10.55 -8.07
CA LEU A 629 18.88 -10.89 -9.25
C LEU A 629 19.28 -12.26 -9.78
N ILE A 630 18.31 -13.07 -10.21
CA ILE A 630 18.53 -14.33 -10.93
C ILE A 630 18.04 -14.16 -12.36
N CYS A 631 18.92 -14.38 -13.33
CA CYS A 631 18.63 -14.19 -14.75
C CYS A 631 19.37 -15.21 -15.62
N SER A 632 18.80 -15.61 -16.77
CA SER A 632 19.57 -16.33 -17.79
C SER A 632 20.38 -15.44 -18.72
N ASP A 633 19.92 -14.21 -18.93
CA ASP A 633 20.67 -13.15 -19.59
C ASP A 633 20.88 -11.98 -18.62
N ALA A 634 22.14 -11.63 -18.39
CA ALA A 634 22.51 -10.52 -17.51
C ALA A 634 22.49 -9.17 -18.25
N SER A 635 22.34 -9.17 -19.57
CA SER A 635 22.43 -7.97 -20.41
C SER A 635 21.45 -6.89 -19.96
N GLY A 636 21.96 -5.72 -19.57
CA GLY A 636 21.19 -4.57 -19.09
C GLY A 636 20.81 -4.65 -17.60
N LEU A 637 21.01 -5.79 -16.94
CA LEU A 637 20.82 -5.92 -15.50
C LEU A 637 22.02 -5.46 -14.70
N GLU A 638 23.21 -5.44 -15.32
CA GLU A 638 24.45 -5.00 -14.65
C GLU A 638 24.28 -3.62 -14.03
N GLN A 639 23.57 -2.77 -14.76
CA GLN A 639 23.24 -1.41 -14.40
C GLN A 639 22.61 -1.41 -13.01
N MET A 640 21.64 -2.29 -12.74
CA MET A 640 20.91 -2.40 -11.46
C MET A 640 21.83 -2.63 -10.28
N GLY A 641 22.87 -3.44 -10.48
CA GLY A 641 24.06 -3.46 -9.65
C GLY A 641 23.94 -3.98 -8.23
N LEU A 642 22.79 -4.54 -7.99
CA LEU A 642 22.60 -5.65 -7.10
C LEU A 642 23.53 -6.81 -7.56
N PRO A 643 23.85 -7.75 -6.66
CA PRO A 643 24.46 -9.01 -7.07
C PRO A 643 23.59 -9.69 -8.13
N ILE A 644 24.23 -10.32 -9.12
CA ILE A 644 23.53 -10.95 -10.26
C ILE A 644 24.02 -12.36 -10.40
N LEU A 645 23.12 -13.32 -10.22
CA LEU A 645 23.35 -14.71 -10.48
C LEU A 645 22.90 -15.03 -11.91
N LYS A 646 23.87 -15.27 -12.79
CA LYS A 646 23.59 -15.75 -14.15
C LYS A 646 23.45 -17.27 -14.13
N VAL A 647 22.31 -17.77 -14.58
CA VAL A 647 21.98 -19.20 -14.65
C VAL A 647 21.69 -19.60 -16.09
N LYS A 648 21.76 -20.89 -16.43
CA LYS A 648 21.33 -21.33 -17.78
C LYS A 648 19.82 -21.20 -17.99
N SER A 649 19.04 -21.39 -16.92
CA SER A 649 17.58 -21.30 -16.94
C SER A 649 17.07 -20.84 -15.57
N CYS A 650 16.36 -19.71 -15.54
CA CYS A 650 15.74 -19.20 -14.32
C CYS A 650 14.75 -20.20 -13.72
N ARG A 651 13.95 -20.85 -14.57
CA ARG A 651 12.97 -21.88 -14.16
C ARG A 651 13.67 -23.05 -13.46
N ASN A 652 14.77 -23.55 -14.03
CA ASN A 652 15.52 -24.65 -13.40
C ASN A 652 16.19 -24.21 -12.09
N ALA A 653 16.70 -22.97 -12.03
CA ALA A 653 17.28 -22.42 -10.81
C ALA A 653 16.25 -22.32 -9.68
N VAL A 654 15.03 -21.83 -9.97
CA VAL A 654 13.94 -21.79 -8.99
C VAL A 654 13.57 -23.17 -8.48
N ILE A 655 13.42 -24.15 -9.38
CA ILE A 655 13.15 -25.54 -9.01
C ILE A 655 14.28 -26.10 -8.12
N ALA A 656 15.54 -25.84 -8.47
CA ALA A 656 16.69 -26.31 -7.69
C ALA A 656 16.74 -25.67 -6.30
N LEU A 657 16.49 -24.36 -6.19
CA LEU A 657 16.41 -23.65 -4.90
C LEU A 657 15.27 -24.21 -4.03
N GLY A 658 14.09 -24.43 -4.61
CA GLY A 658 12.96 -25.04 -3.90
C GLY A 658 13.29 -26.45 -3.38
N LYS A 659 13.92 -27.30 -4.21
CA LYS A 659 14.36 -28.65 -3.80
C LYS A 659 15.39 -28.60 -2.68
N HIS A 660 16.36 -27.70 -2.77
CA HIS A 660 17.38 -27.54 -1.73
C HIS A 660 16.76 -27.11 -0.41
N ALA A 661 15.87 -26.11 -0.44
CA ALA A 661 15.17 -25.66 0.76
C ALA A 661 14.33 -26.79 1.38
N ARG A 662 13.60 -27.56 0.57
CA ARG A 662 12.83 -28.72 1.08
C ARG A 662 13.73 -29.77 1.75
N ASN A 663 14.91 -30.03 1.20
CA ASN A 663 15.86 -30.99 1.79
C ASN A 663 16.46 -30.48 3.12
N LYS A 664 16.47 -29.17 3.35
CA LYS A 664 16.93 -28.55 4.60
C LYS A 664 15.82 -28.40 5.63
N PHE A 665 14.58 -28.35 5.18
CA PHE A 665 13.39 -28.22 6.02
C PHE A 665 13.27 -29.38 7.02
N GLN A 666 13.10 -29.06 8.30
CA GLN A 666 13.09 -30.04 9.38
C GLN A 666 11.69 -30.35 9.92
N GLY A 667 10.69 -29.52 9.59
CA GLY A 667 9.32 -29.67 10.05
C GLY A 667 8.51 -30.71 9.25
N ILE A 668 7.20 -30.72 9.51
CA ILE A 668 6.23 -31.58 8.81
C ILE A 668 5.67 -30.83 7.59
N THR A 669 5.73 -31.46 6.42
CA THR A 669 5.16 -30.93 5.18
C THR A 669 3.82 -31.61 4.85
N PHE A 670 2.76 -30.80 4.80
CA PHE A 670 1.42 -31.20 4.39
C PHE A 670 1.19 -30.82 2.92
N GLY A 671 0.95 -31.81 2.07
CA GLY A 671 0.61 -31.60 0.65
C GLY A 671 -0.88 -31.73 0.43
N ILE A 672 -1.53 -30.75 -0.20
CA ILE A 672 -2.99 -30.74 -0.37
C ILE A 672 -3.36 -30.66 -1.85
N THR A 673 -4.21 -31.57 -2.31
CA THR A 673 -4.79 -31.50 -3.66
C THR A 673 -6.25 -31.94 -3.69
N GLY A 674 -6.88 -31.70 -4.82
CA GLY A 674 -8.30 -32.00 -5.08
C GLY A 674 -8.88 -31.09 -6.15
N SER A 675 -10.15 -31.30 -6.48
CA SER A 675 -10.85 -30.51 -7.50
C SER A 675 -11.38 -29.21 -6.90
N SER A 676 -12.04 -29.28 -5.75
CA SER A 676 -12.53 -28.14 -4.97
C SER A 676 -12.02 -28.14 -3.52
N GLY A 677 -12.09 -27.01 -2.82
CA GLY A 677 -11.77 -26.91 -1.38
C GLY A 677 -10.29 -26.86 -1.00
N LYS A 678 -9.35 -26.98 -1.95
CA LYS A 678 -7.89 -26.97 -1.70
C LYS A 678 -7.43 -25.76 -0.87
N THR A 679 -7.65 -24.54 -1.39
CA THR A 679 -7.21 -23.30 -0.74
C THR A 679 -7.82 -23.14 0.65
N THR A 680 -9.12 -23.42 0.79
CA THR A 680 -9.81 -23.38 2.09
C THR A 680 -9.22 -24.40 3.07
N THR A 681 -8.92 -25.62 2.62
CA THR A 681 -8.28 -26.65 3.44
C THR A 681 -6.85 -26.24 3.82
N CYS A 682 -6.09 -25.64 2.92
CA CYS A 682 -4.76 -25.09 3.21
C CYS A 682 -4.83 -24.00 4.28
N SER A 683 -5.70 -23.00 4.11
CA SER A 683 -5.88 -21.91 5.08
C SER A 683 -6.38 -22.42 6.43
N MET A 684 -7.32 -23.37 6.45
CA MET A 684 -7.85 -23.97 7.67
C MET A 684 -6.80 -24.80 8.40
N LEU A 685 -6.02 -25.61 7.69
CA LEU A 685 -4.91 -26.35 8.27
C LEU A 685 -3.84 -25.40 8.82
N ALA A 686 -3.45 -24.39 8.04
CA ALA A 686 -2.45 -23.42 8.48
C ALA A 686 -2.90 -22.65 9.72
N HIS A 687 -4.16 -22.19 9.76
CA HIS A 687 -4.78 -21.56 10.93
C HIS A 687 -4.70 -22.46 12.16
N VAL A 688 -5.09 -23.74 12.01
CA VAL A 688 -5.04 -24.72 13.09
C VAL A 688 -3.61 -24.97 13.60
N LEU A 689 -2.66 -25.11 12.68
CA LEU A 689 -1.27 -25.44 12.99
C LEU A 689 -0.52 -24.30 13.69
N GLN A 690 -1.04 -23.06 13.66
CA GLN A 690 -0.48 -21.94 14.45
C GLN A 690 -0.44 -22.23 15.96
N SER A 691 -1.30 -23.14 16.43
CA SER A 691 -1.28 -23.61 17.83
C SER A 691 0.00 -24.37 18.19
N PHE A 692 0.79 -24.78 17.19
CA PHE A 692 1.99 -25.60 17.34
C PHE A 692 3.26 -24.90 16.82
N GLY A 693 3.21 -23.58 16.59
CA GLY A 693 4.34 -22.78 16.15
C GLY A 693 4.07 -22.04 14.84
N THR A 694 5.14 -21.47 14.26
CA THR A 694 5.06 -20.82 12.95
C THR A 694 4.68 -21.82 11.86
N VAL A 695 3.97 -21.35 10.84
CA VAL A 695 3.48 -22.19 9.75
C VAL A 695 3.87 -21.57 8.41
N GLY A 696 4.61 -22.33 7.61
CA GLY A 696 4.82 -22.04 6.21
C GLY A 696 3.55 -22.40 5.44
N GLN A 697 3.11 -21.55 4.51
CA GLN A 697 1.94 -21.84 3.70
C GLN A 697 2.12 -21.34 2.27
N THR A 698 1.40 -21.96 1.34
CA THR A 698 1.34 -21.48 -0.05
C THR A 698 0.76 -20.07 -0.09
N GLY A 699 1.54 -19.10 -0.57
CA GLY A 699 1.08 -17.75 -0.82
C GLY A 699 0.26 -17.65 -2.12
N PHE A 700 -0.87 -16.94 -2.07
CA PHE A 700 -1.72 -16.67 -3.23
C PHE A 700 -2.16 -17.95 -3.95
N SER A 701 -2.24 -17.95 -5.29
CA SER A 701 -2.56 -19.12 -6.12
C SER A 701 -1.32 -19.88 -6.63
N ALA A 702 -0.19 -19.79 -5.93
CA ALA A 702 1.11 -20.31 -6.38
C ALA A 702 1.28 -21.84 -6.19
N ASN A 703 0.37 -22.62 -6.76
CA ASN A 703 0.21 -24.08 -6.54
C ASN A 703 0.74 -24.98 -7.70
N LEU A 704 1.38 -24.38 -8.70
CA LEU A 704 2.13 -25.06 -9.77
C LEU A 704 3.62 -25.18 -9.41
N PRO A 705 4.43 -26.01 -10.10
CA PRO A 705 5.80 -26.33 -9.65
C PRO A 705 6.70 -25.13 -9.32
N TYR A 706 6.63 -24.06 -10.12
CA TYR A 706 7.44 -22.86 -9.86
C TYR A 706 6.94 -22.08 -8.64
N GLY A 707 5.64 -22.06 -8.41
CA GLY A 707 5.03 -21.49 -7.20
C GLY A 707 5.34 -22.31 -5.97
N VAL A 708 5.25 -23.63 -6.05
CA VAL A 708 5.63 -24.57 -4.97
C VAL A 708 7.11 -24.37 -4.61
N ALA A 709 8.00 -24.37 -5.60
CA ALA A 709 9.42 -24.15 -5.39
C ALA A 709 9.72 -22.76 -4.79
N TRP A 710 8.99 -21.72 -5.21
CA TRP A 710 9.10 -20.38 -4.65
C TRP A 710 8.69 -20.31 -3.18
N ASN A 711 7.56 -20.93 -2.81
CA ASN A 711 7.11 -21.01 -1.43
C ASN A 711 8.16 -21.73 -0.58
N LEU A 712 8.61 -22.91 -1.01
CA LEU A 712 9.63 -23.69 -0.29
C LEU A 712 10.94 -22.92 -0.10
N ALA A 713 11.41 -22.21 -1.12
CA ALA A 713 12.64 -21.42 -1.03
C ALA A 713 12.54 -20.19 -0.11
N SER A 714 11.32 -19.78 0.27
CA SER A 714 11.06 -18.55 1.03
C SER A 714 10.53 -18.79 2.44
N ILE A 715 10.23 -20.04 2.80
CA ILE A 715 9.79 -20.44 4.14
C ILE A 715 11.04 -20.78 4.98
N PRO A 716 11.20 -20.21 6.19
CA PRO A 716 12.30 -20.55 7.10
C PRO A 716 12.41 -22.06 7.34
N TRP A 717 13.62 -22.61 7.24
CA TRP A 717 13.83 -24.07 7.23
C TRP A 717 13.54 -24.75 8.58
N ASP A 718 13.56 -23.98 9.66
CA ASP A 718 13.24 -24.38 11.03
C ASP A 718 11.75 -24.26 11.37
N THR A 719 10.91 -23.82 10.42
CA THR A 719 9.47 -23.72 10.62
C THR A 719 8.88 -25.11 10.94
N PRO A 720 8.14 -25.29 12.06
CA PRO A 720 7.66 -26.62 12.48
C PRO A 720 6.71 -27.30 11.49
N ASN A 721 5.92 -26.52 10.75
CA ASN A 721 4.91 -27.03 9.84
C ASN A 721 4.88 -26.24 8.53
N ASN A 722 4.67 -26.94 7.42
CA ASN A 722 4.55 -26.33 6.09
C ASN A 722 3.34 -26.89 5.33
N VAL A 723 2.46 -26.03 4.84
CA VAL A 723 1.21 -26.39 4.16
C VAL A 723 1.28 -25.97 2.68
N ILE A 724 1.40 -26.95 1.79
CA ILE A 724 1.63 -26.75 0.36
C ILE A 724 0.40 -27.17 -0.47
N GLU A 725 -0.23 -26.21 -1.14
CA GLU A 725 -1.29 -26.46 -2.12
C GLU A 725 -0.68 -26.93 -3.46
N MET A 726 -1.22 -27.99 -4.05
CA MET A 726 -0.74 -28.54 -5.32
C MET A 726 -1.86 -28.71 -6.36
N ALA A 727 -1.71 -28.01 -7.49
CA ALA A 727 -2.57 -28.16 -8.65
C ALA A 727 -2.16 -29.34 -9.55
N ILE A 728 -3.09 -29.83 -10.37
CA ILE A 728 -2.94 -31.06 -11.18
C ILE A 728 -1.87 -30.97 -12.29
N GLY A 729 -1.59 -29.77 -12.81
CA GLY A 729 -0.90 -29.57 -14.09
C GLY A 729 0.44 -30.32 -14.25
N LYS A 730 1.23 -30.45 -13.18
CA LYS A 730 2.50 -31.22 -13.15
C LYS A 730 2.70 -31.90 -11.80
N MET A 731 1.72 -32.71 -11.40
CA MET A 731 1.70 -33.31 -10.06
C MET A 731 2.97 -34.12 -9.67
N PRO A 732 3.58 -34.95 -10.54
CA PRO A 732 4.83 -35.63 -10.17
C PRO A 732 5.96 -34.67 -9.79
N LEU A 733 6.06 -33.52 -10.48
CA LEU A 733 7.06 -32.51 -10.15
C LEU A 733 6.71 -31.76 -8.86
N ASN A 734 5.43 -31.51 -8.59
CA ASN A 734 4.99 -30.93 -7.32
C ASN A 734 5.31 -31.86 -6.14
N SER A 735 5.05 -33.17 -6.28
CA SER A 735 5.40 -34.18 -5.28
C SER A 735 6.91 -34.21 -5.04
N SER A 736 7.72 -34.31 -6.09
CA SER A 736 9.18 -34.27 -6.05
C SER A 736 9.77 -32.96 -5.50
N LEU A 737 9.01 -31.88 -5.49
CA LEU A 737 9.44 -30.61 -4.89
C LEU A 737 9.13 -30.56 -3.40
N ALA A 738 7.90 -30.92 -3.06
CA ALA A 738 7.38 -30.73 -1.71
C ALA A 738 7.65 -31.90 -0.78
N HIS A 739 7.91 -33.11 -1.29
CA HIS A 739 8.11 -34.33 -0.52
C HIS A 739 7.18 -34.40 0.72
N PRO A 740 5.85 -34.51 0.53
CA PRO A 740 4.91 -34.43 1.64
C PRO A 740 5.12 -35.58 2.65
N ASP A 741 5.03 -35.25 3.93
CA ASP A 741 4.97 -36.23 5.01
C ASP A 741 3.53 -36.72 5.20
N ILE A 742 2.58 -35.82 4.93
CA ILE A 742 1.14 -36.06 5.00
C ILE A 742 0.51 -35.47 3.73
N ALA A 743 -0.21 -36.27 2.96
CA ALA A 743 -0.92 -35.82 1.76
C ALA A 743 -2.44 -35.89 1.97
N ILE A 744 -3.15 -34.78 1.71
CA ILE A 744 -4.60 -34.66 1.86
C ILE A 744 -5.26 -34.56 0.48
N ILE A 745 -6.22 -35.45 0.22
CA ILE A 745 -7.05 -35.45 -0.98
C ILE A 745 -8.46 -34.98 -0.61
N THR A 746 -8.84 -33.77 -1.04
CA THR A 746 -10.12 -33.17 -0.63
C THR A 746 -11.33 -33.83 -1.31
N ASN A 747 -11.35 -33.83 -2.64
CA ASN A 747 -12.40 -34.43 -3.48
C ASN A 747 -11.95 -34.48 -4.96
N ILE A 748 -12.66 -35.28 -5.75
CA ILE A 748 -12.59 -35.28 -7.21
C ILE A 748 -13.95 -34.93 -7.80
N GLY A 749 -13.94 -34.08 -8.82
CA GLY A 749 -15.13 -33.71 -9.56
C GLY A 749 -14.79 -33.15 -10.93
N PRO A 750 -15.82 -32.89 -11.75
CA PRO A 750 -15.66 -32.32 -13.09
C PRO A 750 -15.09 -30.90 -13.01
N ALA A 751 -13.79 -30.78 -13.21
CA ALA A 751 -13.04 -29.54 -13.34
C ALA A 751 -11.85 -29.78 -14.28
N HIS A 752 -11.51 -28.83 -15.14
CA HIS A 752 -10.45 -28.99 -16.14
C HIS A 752 -10.70 -30.12 -17.16
N LEU A 753 -11.98 -30.45 -17.45
CA LEU A 753 -12.34 -31.51 -18.40
C LEU A 753 -12.03 -31.15 -19.86
N GLU A 754 -11.76 -29.87 -20.16
CA GLU A 754 -11.18 -29.49 -21.46
C GLU A 754 -9.81 -30.12 -21.71
N TYR A 755 -9.09 -30.49 -20.64
CA TYR A 755 -7.74 -31.05 -20.70
C TYR A 755 -7.67 -32.53 -20.27
N HIS A 756 -8.80 -33.11 -19.83
CA HIS A 756 -8.89 -34.45 -19.25
C HIS A 756 -10.16 -35.18 -19.69
N SER A 757 -10.03 -36.45 -20.01
CA SER A 757 -11.13 -37.27 -20.54
C SER A 757 -12.18 -37.69 -19.50
N SER A 758 -11.82 -37.76 -18.21
CA SER A 758 -12.71 -38.22 -17.13
C SER A 758 -12.22 -37.83 -15.74
N THR A 759 -13.11 -37.88 -14.74
CA THR A 759 -12.76 -37.70 -13.33
C THR A 759 -11.78 -38.78 -12.82
N ASN A 760 -11.87 -40.02 -13.34
CA ASN A 760 -10.89 -41.08 -13.10
C ASN A 760 -9.48 -40.75 -13.64
N GLU A 761 -9.38 -40.03 -14.76
CA GLU A 761 -8.08 -39.53 -15.23
C GLU A 761 -7.54 -38.43 -14.32
N ILE A 762 -8.41 -37.51 -13.88
CA ILE A 762 -8.06 -36.45 -12.91
C ILE A 762 -7.55 -37.06 -11.60
N ALA A 763 -8.24 -38.08 -11.09
CA ALA A 763 -7.84 -38.83 -9.89
C ALA A 763 -6.46 -39.47 -10.05
N ARG A 764 -6.22 -40.20 -11.14
CA ARG A 764 -4.91 -40.81 -11.44
C ARG A 764 -3.78 -39.80 -11.57
N LYS A 765 -4.05 -38.62 -12.16
CA LYS A 765 -3.05 -37.55 -12.26
C LYS A 765 -2.78 -36.89 -10.91
N LYS A 766 -3.80 -36.68 -10.08
CA LYS A 766 -3.65 -36.10 -8.72
C LYS A 766 -3.03 -37.08 -7.73
N SER A 767 -3.25 -38.39 -7.88
CA SER A 767 -2.64 -39.41 -7.01
C SER A 767 -1.12 -39.45 -7.12
N ALA A 768 -0.54 -38.85 -8.17
CA ALA A 768 0.89 -38.65 -8.27
C ALA A 768 1.48 -37.74 -7.17
N ILE A 769 0.64 -37.09 -6.34
CA ILE A 769 1.09 -36.43 -5.10
C ILE A 769 1.83 -37.40 -4.16
N PHE A 770 1.52 -38.70 -4.25
CA PHE A 770 2.13 -39.76 -3.44
C PHE A 770 3.50 -40.23 -3.94
N ASN A 771 3.91 -39.87 -5.16
CA ASN A 771 5.06 -40.48 -5.83
C ASN A 771 6.39 -40.34 -5.09
N ASP A 772 6.59 -39.21 -4.41
CA ASP A 772 7.85 -38.88 -3.72
C ASP A 772 7.66 -38.74 -2.19
N MET A 773 6.62 -39.38 -1.65
CA MET A 773 6.42 -39.52 -0.20
C MET A 773 7.26 -40.67 0.35
N ALA A 774 7.66 -40.60 1.62
CA ALA A 774 8.43 -41.67 2.25
C ALA A 774 7.55 -42.88 2.61
N ASP A 775 8.15 -44.06 2.67
CA ASP A 775 7.49 -45.28 3.14
C ASP A 775 6.88 -45.05 4.53
N GLY A 776 5.61 -45.42 4.71
CA GLY A 776 4.89 -45.24 5.97
C GLY A 776 4.38 -43.82 6.26
N SER A 777 4.61 -42.84 5.38
CA SER A 777 3.94 -41.54 5.41
C SER A 777 2.41 -41.68 5.25
N HIS A 778 1.66 -40.62 5.55
CA HIS A 778 0.19 -40.71 5.63
C HIS A 778 -0.54 -40.11 4.43
N ALA A 779 -1.44 -40.89 3.83
CA ALA A 779 -2.41 -40.42 2.85
C ALA A 779 -3.78 -40.25 3.52
N ILE A 780 -4.29 -39.02 3.56
CA ILE A 780 -5.60 -38.67 4.10
C ILE A 780 -6.59 -38.57 2.95
N LEU A 781 -7.54 -39.49 2.91
CA LEU A 781 -8.45 -39.68 1.80
C LEU A 781 -9.90 -39.43 2.21
N ASN A 782 -10.62 -38.64 1.41
CA ASN A 782 -12.07 -38.55 1.51
C ASN A 782 -12.69 -39.90 1.10
N HIS A 783 -13.33 -40.60 2.03
CA HIS A 783 -13.95 -41.90 1.75
C HIS A 783 -15.23 -41.74 0.90
N ASP A 784 -15.86 -40.57 0.92
CA ASP A 784 -17.14 -40.35 0.24
C ASP A 784 -16.98 -40.11 -1.27
N MET A 785 -15.75 -39.98 -1.80
CA MET A 785 -15.53 -39.73 -3.22
C MET A 785 -15.60 -41.01 -4.05
N GLU A 786 -16.19 -40.94 -5.24
CA GLU A 786 -16.33 -42.09 -6.15
C GLU A 786 -14.98 -42.69 -6.55
N GLU A 787 -13.96 -41.83 -6.73
CA GLU A 787 -12.61 -42.23 -7.11
C GLU A 787 -11.72 -42.67 -5.93
N PHE A 788 -12.31 -42.92 -4.75
CA PHE A 788 -11.58 -43.35 -3.54
C PHE A 788 -10.60 -44.49 -3.81
N THR A 789 -11.06 -45.53 -4.53
CA THR A 789 -10.27 -46.72 -4.84
C THR A 789 -9.02 -46.41 -5.68
N VAL A 790 -9.05 -45.39 -6.53
CA VAL A 790 -7.90 -44.95 -7.34
C VAL A 790 -6.79 -44.41 -6.43
N PHE A 791 -7.15 -43.55 -5.47
CA PHE A 791 -6.18 -43.01 -4.51
C PHE A 791 -5.71 -44.06 -3.52
N GLN A 792 -6.61 -44.92 -3.05
CA GLN A 792 -6.28 -46.02 -2.15
C GLN A 792 -5.22 -46.94 -2.78
N GLN A 793 -5.44 -47.38 -4.04
CA GLN A 793 -4.47 -48.22 -4.74
C GLN A 793 -3.14 -47.49 -4.97
N ALA A 794 -3.17 -46.21 -5.33
CA ALA A 794 -1.96 -45.42 -5.52
C ALA A 794 -1.16 -45.26 -4.21
N ALA A 795 -1.83 -45.06 -3.08
CA ALA A 795 -1.21 -44.99 -1.77
C ALA A 795 -0.59 -46.34 -1.34
N TYR A 796 -1.30 -47.46 -1.58
CA TYR A 796 -0.74 -48.79 -1.32
C TYR A 796 0.49 -49.10 -2.17
N ASN A 797 0.49 -48.70 -3.44
CA ASN A 797 1.66 -48.90 -4.31
C ASN A 797 2.91 -48.13 -3.84
N GLN A 798 2.74 -47.12 -2.98
CA GLN A 798 3.80 -46.32 -2.37
C GLN A 798 3.99 -46.66 -0.88
N ASN A 799 3.44 -47.78 -0.39
CA ASN A 799 3.51 -48.22 1.01
C ASN A 799 3.08 -47.16 2.04
N LEU A 800 2.10 -46.33 1.69
CA LEU A 800 1.59 -45.28 2.58
C LEU A 800 0.55 -45.82 3.56
N ARG A 801 0.47 -45.19 4.73
CA ARG A 801 -0.60 -45.40 5.71
C ARG A 801 -1.80 -44.58 5.31
N ILE A 802 -2.94 -45.22 5.12
CA ILE A 802 -4.17 -44.55 4.74
C ILE A 802 -4.96 -44.20 5.99
N VAL A 803 -5.38 -42.95 6.10
CA VAL A 803 -6.41 -42.50 7.05
C VAL A 803 -7.55 -41.90 6.26
N THR A 804 -8.76 -42.28 6.59
CA THR A 804 -9.95 -41.91 5.84
C THR A 804 -10.82 -40.95 6.63
N TYR A 805 -11.53 -40.07 5.92
CA TYR A 805 -12.50 -39.17 6.54
C TYR A 805 -13.77 -39.08 5.70
N GLY A 806 -14.90 -38.79 6.35
CA GLY A 806 -16.15 -38.47 5.69
C GLY A 806 -17.39 -38.96 6.42
N GLN A 807 -18.50 -39.08 5.72
CA GLN A 807 -19.77 -39.59 6.25
C GLN A 807 -19.85 -41.13 6.17
N HIS A 808 -19.01 -41.75 5.33
CA HIS A 808 -19.00 -43.20 5.17
C HIS A 808 -18.81 -43.90 6.52
N LYS A 809 -19.58 -44.99 6.73
CA LYS A 809 -19.60 -45.73 8.00
C LYS A 809 -18.24 -46.30 8.40
N ASP A 810 -17.38 -46.57 7.42
CA ASP A 810 -16.05 -47.16 7.57
C ASP A 810 -14.94 -46.09 7.56
N ALA A 811 -15.28 -44.80 7.59
CA ALA A 811 -14.30 -43.74 7.69
C ALA A 811 -13.65 -43.70 9.09
N ASP A 812 -12.33 -43.49 9.15
CA ASP A 812 -11.59 -43.41 10.42
C ASP A 812 -11.96 -42.15 11.20
N ILE A 813 -12.08 -41.02 10.51
CA ILE A 813 -12.62 -39.75 11.02
C ILE A 813 -14.01 -39.56 10.41
N ARG A 814 -15.03 -40.03 11.11
CA ARG A 814 -16.40 -40.10 10.59
C ARG A 814 -17.29 -38.99 11.12
N LEU A 815 -18.01 -38.31 10.23
CA LEU A 815 -19.09 -37.40 10.61
C LEU A 815 -20.30 -38.21 11.12
N ILE A 816 -20.71 -37.97 12.37
CA ILE A 816 -21.91 -38.57 12.96
C ILE A 816 -23.09 -37.62 12.75
N GLU A 817 -22.93 -36.35 13.08
CA GLU A 817 -23.96 -35.33 12.99
C GLU A 817 -23.34 -33.94 12.81
N TYR A 818 -24.00 -33.09 12.01
CA TYR A 818 -23.70 -31.67 11.89
C TYR A 818 -24.97 -30.86 12.15
N ASN A 819 -24.90 -29.91 13.08
CA ASN A 819 -25.97 -28.97 13.33
C ASN A 819 -25.64 -27.61 12.68
N PRO A 820 -26.20 -27.30 11.49
CA PRO A 820 -25.87 -26.06 10.77
C PRO A 820 -26.29 -24.78 11.48
N LYS A 821 -27.25 -24.84 12.41
CA LYS A 821 -27.70 -23.64 13.15
C LYS A 821 -26.73 -23.22 14.24
N LYS A 822 -25.97 -24.17 14.78
CA LYS A 822 -25.00 -23.95 15.86
C LYS A 822 -23.56 -24.12 15.43
N ASN A 823 -23.32 -24.59 14.21
CA ASN A 823 -22.02 -25.06 13.74
C ASN A 823 -21.36 -26.09 14.68
N ASP A 824 -22.18 -26.90 15.34
CA ASP A 824 -21.74 -27.99 16.21
C ASP A 824 -21.56 -29.25 15.37
N VAL A 825 -20.44 -29.94 15.56
CA VAL A 825 -20.05 -31.12 14.80
C VAL A 825 -19.75 -32.27 15.76
N TYR A 826 -20.42 -33.40 15.53
CA TYR A 826 -20.20 -34.65 16.24
C TYR A 826 -19.50 -35.63 15.30
N ILE A 827 -18.34 -36.13 15.70
CA ILE A 827 -17.55 -37.06 14.90
C ILE A 827 -17.11 -38.27 15.73
N SER A 828 -16.72 -39.33 15.04
CA SER A 828 -15.96 -40.44 15.61
C SER A 828 -14.54 -40.42 15.04
N ILE A 829 -13.54 -40.45 15.92
CA ILE A 829 -12.11 -40.58 15.59
C ILE A 829 -11.69 -41.98 16.03
N PHE A 830 -11.42 -42.89 15.08
CA PHE A 830 -11.03 -44.28 15.37
C PHE A 830 -11.95 -44.95 16.43
N ASN A 831 -13.26 -44.78 16.26
CA ASN A 831 -14.32 -45.25 17.18
C ASN A 831 -14.41 -44.54 18.54
N GLN A 832 -13.79 -43.38 18.71
CA GLN A 832 -13.96 -42.51 19.87
C GLN A 832 -14.76 -41.27 19.48
N GLU A 833 -15.85 -41.00 20.19
CA GLU A 833 -16.68 -39.83 19.91
C GLU A 833 -16.01 -38.53 20.36
N LEU A 834 -16.10 -37.52 19.52
CA LEU A 834 -15.61 -36.18 19.77
C LEU A 834 -16.65 -35.17 19.29
N HIS A 835 -16.81 -34.10 20.06
CA HIS A 835 -17.65 -32.96 19.70
C HIS A 835 -16.81 -31.69 19.65
N TYR A 836 -17.02 -30.87 18.61
CA TYR A 836 -16.38 -29.57 18.47
C TYR A 836 -17.25 -28.58 17.70
N HIS A 837 -16.88 -27.32 17.78
CA HIS A 837 -17.51 -26.21 17.06
C HIS A 837 -16.59 -25.73 15.94
N ILE A 838 -17.16 -25.43 14.77
CA ILE A 838 -16.44 -24.84 13.64
C ILE A 838 -16.87 -23.38 13.42
N GLY A 839 -15.90 -22.48 13.20
CA GLY A 839 -16.16 -21.04 13.07
C GLY A 839 -16.94 -20.63 11.80
N VAL A 840 -17.13 -21.55 10.86
CA VAL A 840 -17.78 -21.30 9.56
C VAL A 840 -18.90 -22.31 9.28
N PRO A 841 -20.03 -21.86 8.70
CA PRO A 841 -21.12 -22.76 8.35
C PRO A 841 -20.87 -23.57 7.08
N GLY A 842 -21.66 -24.62 6.90
CA GLY A 842 -21.72 -25.43 5.69
C GLY A 842 -21.07 -26.80 5.85
N LEU A 843 -21.78 -27.84 5.37
CA LEU A 843 -21.29 -29.22 5.42
C LEU A 843 -19.93 -29.40 4.73
N HIS A 844 -19.69 -28.69 3.63
CA HIS A 844 -18.41 -28.76 2.94
C HIS A 844 -17.23 -28.19 3.76
N MET A 845 -17.49 -27.22 4.65
CA MET A 845 -16.49 -26.72 5.61
C MET A 845 -16.21 -27.75 6.71
N VAL A 846 -17.26 -28.41 7.20
CA VAL A 846 -17.15 -29.53 8.13
C VAL A 846 -16.31 -30.66 7.51
N MET A 847 -16.58 -31.04 6.25
CA MET A 847 -15.78 -32.05 5.56
C MET A 847 -14.30 -31.67 5.46
N ASN A 848 -13.97 -30.38 5.26
CA ASN A 848 -12.59 -29.92 5.29
C ASN A 848 -11.99 -30.02 6.71
N SER A 849 -12.74 -29.67 7.76
CA SER A 849 -12.25 -29.78 9.14
C SER A 849 -12.02 -31.23 9.59
N LEU A 850 -12.79 -32.19 9.07
CA LEU A 850 -12.50 -33.62 9.26
C LEU A 850 -11.14 -34.02 8.70
N ALA A 851 -10.78 -33.51 7.51
CA ALA A 851 -9.46 -33.71 6.93
C ALA A 851 -8.35 -33.07 7.78
N ILE A 852 -8.61 -31.90 8.37
CA ILE A 852 -7.67 -31.22 9.28
C ILE A 852 -7.47 -32.01 10.57
N ILE A 853 -8.55 -32.52 11.16
CA ILE A 853 -8.50 -33.37 12.35
C ILE A 853 -7.70 -34.66 12.06
N ALA A 854 -7.91 -35.28 10.90
CA ALA A 854 -7.09 -36.41 10.46
C ALA A 854 -5.60 -36.03 10.39
N ALA A 855 -5.28 -34.88 9.79
CA ALA A 855 -3.91 -34.39 9.61
C ALA A 855 -3.19 -34.11 10.94
N VAL A 856 -3.87 -33.45 11.88
CA VAL A 856 -3.35 -33.19 13.24
C VAL A 856 -3.18 -34.50 14.01
N THR A 857 -4.10 -35.45 13.85
CA THR A 857 -4.02 -36.74 14.54
C THR A 857 -2.79 -37.54 14.08
N VAL A 858 -2.57 -37.66 12.77
CA VAL A 858 -1.43 -38.44 12.24
C VAL A 858 -0.10 -37.70 12.31
N SER A 859 -0.08 -36.37 12.46
CA SER A 859 1.14 -35.61 12.73
C SER A 859 1.63 -35.77 14.17
N GLY A 860 0.84 -36.39 15.05
CA GLY A 860 1.15 -36.59 16.46
C GLY A 860 0.96 -35.34 17.32
N GLN A 861 0.33 -34.29 16.78
CA GLN A 861 0.01 -33.07 17.51
C GLN A 861 -1.28 -33.23 18.33
N ALA A 862 -1.39 -32.49 19.44
CA ALA A 862 -2.55 -32.59 20.32
C ALA A 862 -3.81 -32.05 19.65
N LEU A 863 -4.92 -32.78 19.70
CA LEU A 863 -6.18 -32.32 19.09
C LEU A 863 -6.80 -31.11 19.81
N THR A 864 -6.70 -31.02 21.14
CA THR A 864 -7.40 -29.97 21.89
C THR A 864 -7.07 -28.54 21.44
N PRO A 865 -5.80 -28.13 21.26
CA PRO A 865 -5.47 -26.82 20.69
C PRO A 865 -6.03 -26.64 19.27
N ALA A 866 -5.94 -27.68 18.43
CA ALA A 866 -6.44 -27.63 17.06
C ALA A 866 -7.96 -27.40 16.98
N LEU A 867 -8.73 -28.11 17.81
CA LEU A 867 -10.20 -27.95 17.87
C LEU A 867 -10.60 -26.56 18.35
N LYS A 868 -9.87 -26.00 19.33
CA LYS A 868 -10.08 -24.62 19.77
C LYS A 868 -9.84 -23.64 18.61
N GLN A 869 -8.79 -23.85 17.83
CA GLN A 869 -8.46 -22.98 16.71
C GLN A 869 -9.46 -23.12 15.54
N LEU A 870 -10.02 -24.32 15.30
CA LEU A 870 -11.10 -24.50 14.32
C LEU A 870 -12.34 -23.66 14.62
N SER A 871 -12.64 -23.41 15.90
CA SER A 871 -13.78 -22.60 16.32
C SER A 871 -13.66 -21.12 15.96
N SER A 872 -12.44 -20.64 15.73
CA SER A 872 -12.16 -19.24 15.35
C SER A 872 -11.80 -19.07 13.87
N PHE A 873 -11.82 -20.15 13.08
CA PHE A 873 -11.51 -20.07 11.66
C PHE A 873 -12.51 -19.16 10.94
N GLN A 874 -11.99 -18.28 10.07
CA GLN A 874 -12.79 -17.40 9.22
C GLN A 874 -12.66 -17.81 7.75
N PRO A 875 -13.69 -17.57 6.91
CA PRO A 875 -13.63 -17.89 5.50
C PRO A 875 -12.57 -17.04 4.77
N VAL A 876 -12.08 -17.56 3.64
CA VAL A 876 -11.16 -16.84 2.76
C VAL A 876 -11.98 -15.99 1.78
N ASP A 877 -11.48 -14.81 1.40
CA ASP A 877 -12.14 -13.92 0.42
C ASP A 877 -12.62 -14.67 -0.84
N GLY A 878 -13.87 -14.39 -1.24
CA GLY A 878 -14.52 -15.06 -2.37
C GLY A 878 -14.85 -16.54 -2.18
N ARG A 879 -14.75 -17.07 -0.94
CA ARG A 879 -14.91 -18.49 -0.60
C ARG A 879 -15.71 -18.68 0.71
N GLY A 880 -16.87 -18.03 0.78
CA GLY A 880 -17.84 -18.22 1.86
C GLY A 880 -17.91 -17.07 2.86
N VAL A 881 -17.44 -15.88 2.48
CA VAL A 881 -17.51 -14.68 3.33
C VAL A 881 -18.95 -14.18 3.36
N PHE A 882 -19.47 -13.98 4.58
CA PHE A 882 -20.72 -13.26 4.79
C PHE A 882 -20.41 -11.79 5.08
N SER A 883 -21.07 -10.88 4.39
CA SER A 883 -21.05 -9.45 4.69
C SER A 883 -22.48 -8.90 4.75
N ASP A 884 -22.74 -8.00 5.69
CA ASP A 884 -23.93 -7.17 5.63
C ASP A 884 -23.64 -6.00 4.70
N ILE A 885 -24.46 -5.83 3.66
CA ILE A 885 -24.35 -4.75 2.69
C ILE A 885 -25.51 -3.76 2.89
N GLN A 886 -25.22 -2.48 2.71
CA GLN A 886 -26.20 -1.41 2.64
C GLN A 886 -26.02 -0.70 1.31
N ILE A 887 -27.07 -0.51 0.50
CA ILE A 887 -26.96 0.18 -0.78
C ILE A 887 -28.23 0.99 -1.03
N ASN A 888 -28.14 2.31 -1.18
CA ASN A 888 -29.30 3.18 -1.44
C ASN A 888 -30.45 2.96 -0.42
N GLY A 889 -30.12 2.70 0.86
CA GLY A 889 -31.09 2.40 1.92
C GLY A 889 -31.65 0.97 1.94
N ILE A 890 -31.22 0.09 1.01
CA ILE A 890 -31.50 -1.35 1.03
C ILE A 890 -30.43 -2.05 1.87
N ARG A 891 -30.83 -2.82 2.88
CA ARG A 891 -29.93 -3.69 3.66
C ARG A 891 -30.08 -5.12 3.18
N ALA A 892 -28.99 -5.81 2.91
CA ALA A 892 -29.01 -7.21 2.51
C ALA A 892 -27.83 -7.95 3.13
N GLN A 893 -27.94 -9.27 3.26
CA GLN A 893 -26.81 -10.12 3.63
C GLN A 893 -26.23 -10.74 2.36
N LEU A 894 -24.95 -10.57 2.13
CA LEU A 894 -24.21 -11.07 0.97
C LEU A 894 -23.33 -12.26 1.37
N LEU A 895 -23.45 -13.38 0.65
CA LEU A 895 -22.53 -14.51 0.66
C LEU A 895 -21.65 -14.44 -0.59
N ASP A 896 -20.38 -14.09 -0.40
CA ASP A 896 -19.38 -14.04 -1.46
C ASP A 896 -18.69 -15.41 -1.66
N GLU A 897 -19.03 -16.04 -2.78
CA GLU A 897 -18.48 -17.30 -3.29
C GLU A 897 -17.95 -17.14 -4.73
N ALA A 898 -17.63 -15.90 -5.13
CA ALA A 898 -17.38 -15.52 -6.52
C ALA A 898 -15.91 -15.67 -6.99
N TYR A 899 -15.05 -16.34 -6.21
CA TYR A 899 -13.67 -16.59 -6.63
C TYR A 899 -13.58 -17.56 -7.83
N ASN A 900 -14.23 -18.71 -7.73
CA ASN A 900 -14.30 -19.71 -8.80
C ASN A 900 -15.51 -20.66 -8.64
N ALA A 901 -15.90 -21.34 -9.72
CA ALA A 901 -17.01 -22.27 -9.74
C ALA A 901 -16.71 -23.55 -10.52
N ASN A 902 -17.25 -24.67 -10.02
CA ASN A 902 -17.36 -25.97 -10.66
C ASN A 902 -18.62 -26.67 -10.10
N PRO A 903 -19.09 -27.78 -10.69
CA PRO A 903 -20.34 -28.42 -10.27
C PRO A 903 -20.37 -28.82 -8.79
N LEU A 904 -19.25 -29.30 -8.23
CA LEU A 904 -19.19 -29.64 -6.80
C LEU A 904 -19.29 -28.41 -5.90
N SER A 905 -18.57 -27.33 -6.22
CA SER A 905 -18.60 -26.11 -5.40
C SER A 905 -19.91 -25.34 -5.54
N MET A 906 -20.56 -25.39 -6.70
CA MET A 906 -21.91 -24.85 -6.89
C MET A 906 -22.92 -25.61 -6.02
N LYS A 907 -22.92 -26.95 -6.08
CA LYS A 907 -23.80 -27.78 -5.25
C LYS A 907 -23.58 -27.51 -3.75
N ALA A 908 -22.33 -27.47 -3.30
CA ALA A 908 -22.00 -27.23 -1.89
C ALA A 908 -22.48 -25.86 -1.38
N MET A 909 -22.38 -24.81 -2.20
CA MET A 909 -22.90 -23.48 -1.85
C MET A 909 -24.42 -23.49 -1.80
N LEU A 910 -25.08 -24.14 -2.77
CA LEU A 910 -26.55 -24.24 -2.80
C LEU A 910 -27.10 -25.01 -1.60
N GLU A 911 -26.50 -26.15 -1.25
CA GLU A 911 -26.88 -26.93 -0.06
C GLU A 911 -26.75 -26.09 1.22
N MET A 912 -25.66 -25.35 1.36
CA MET A 912 -25.49 -24.40 2.47
C MET A 912 -26.56 -23.30 2.46
N CYS A 913 -26.91 -22.74 1.30
CA CYS A 913 -27.97 -21.73 1.18
C CYS A 913 -29.36 -22.27 1.53
N ALA A 914 -29.59 -23.57 1.39
CA ALA A 914 -30.85 -24.19 1.78
C ALA A 914 -31.08 -24.08 3.30
N ASP A 915 -30.02 -24.20 4.10
CA ASP A 915 -30.06 -24.12 5.57
C ASP A 915 -30.15 -22.68 6.11
N ILE A 916 -29.92 -21.66 5.27
CA ILE A 916 -29.97 -20.25 5.66
C ILE A 916 -31.41 -19.79 5.83
N ASN A 917 -31.71 -19.21 7.00
CA ASN A 917 -32.97 -18.50 7.24
C ASN A 917 -32.77 -17.01 6.92
N SER A 918 -33.35 -16.57 5.79
CA SER A 918 -33.35 -15.15 5.41
C SER A 918 -34.51 -14.40 6.07
N LYS A 919 -34.32 -13.10 6.33
CA LYS A 919 -35.38 -12.18 6.77
C LYS A 919 -36.22 -11.66 5.59
N GLY A 920 -35.61 -11.55 4.41
CA GLY A 920 -36.23 -11.18 3.14
C GLY A 920 -36.11 -12.31 2.12
N ARG A 921 -35.94 -11.94 0.84
CA ARG A 921 -35.88 -12.92 -0.25
C ARG A 921 -34.53 -13.66 -0.27
N LYS A 922 -34.50 -14.88 -0.77
CA LYS A 922 -33.27 -15.57 -1.18
C LYS A 922 -33.00 -15.30 -2.66
N VAL A 923 -31.94 -14.54 -2.93
CA VAL A 923 -31.47 -14.14 -4.27
C VAL A 923 -30.18 -14.89 -4.61
N LEU A 924 -30.24 -15.77 -5.61
CA LEU A 924 -29.07 -16.54 -6.05
C LEU A 924 -28.53 -15.97 -7.36
N ILE A 925 -27.27 -15.53 -7.36
CA ILE A 925 -26.58 -14.96 -8.52
C ILE A 925 -25.48 -15.92 -9.00
N LEU A 926 -25.77 -16.67 -10.06
CA LEU A 926 -24.87 -17.73 -10.55
C LEU A 926 -24.32 -17.37 -11.93
N GLY A 927 -23.00 -17.48 -12.09
CA GLY A 927 -22.33 -17.33 -13.37
C GLY A 927 -21.74 -18.61 -13.92
N ASP A 928 -21.43 -18.62 -15.21
CA ASP A 928 -20.87 -19.79 -15.91
C ASP A 928 -19.72 -20.47 -15.14
N MET A 929 -19.74 -21.81 -15.20
CA MET A 929 -18.65 -22.69 -14.80
C MET A 929 -17.78 -22.99 -16.04
N LEU A 930 -16.55 -22.51 -16.04
CA LEU A 930 -15.62 -22.67 -17.16
C LEU A 930 -14.83 -23.99 -17.06
N GLU A 931 -14.17 -24.38 -18.16
CA GLU A 931 -13.26 -25.53 -18.24
C GLU A 931 -13.92 -26.93 -18.08
N LEU A 932 -15.19 -27.05 -18.48
CA LEU A 932 -15.99 -28.29 -18.36
C LEU A 932 -16.08 -29.12 -19.65
N GLY A 933 -15.49 -28.65 -20.76
CA GLY A 933 -15.45 -29.38 -22.03
C GLY A 933 -16.82 -29.51 -22.71
N GLU A 934 -16.98 -30.53 -23.56
CA GLU A 934 -18.19 -30.73 -24.38
C GLU A 934 -19.47 -30.91 -23.55
N GLN A 935 -19.35 -31.38 -22.30
CA GLN A 935 -20.48 -31.60 -21.39
C GLN A 935 -20.86 -30.34 -20.59
N SER A 936 -20.23 -29.20 -20.86
CA SER A 936 -20.43 -27.96 -20.09
C SER A 936 -21.92 -27.59 -19.96
N GLU A 937 -22.67 -27.59 -21.06
CA GLU A 937 -24.10 -27.27 -21.05
C GLU A 937 -24.90 -28.21 -20.12
N ASN A 938 -24.59 -29.51 -20.12
CA ASN A 938 -25.26 -30.49 -19.28
C ASN A 938 -24.97 -30.26 -17.80
N TYR A 939 -23.72 -29.93 -17.44
CA TYR A 939 -23.37 -29.60 -16.05
C TYR A 939 -24.10 -28.36 -15.54
N HIS A 940 -24.33 -27.34 -16.38
CA HIS A 940 -25.13 -26.18 -16.01
C HIS A 940 -26.61 -26.55 -15.80
N LYS A 941 -27.19 -27.38 -16.68
CA LYS A 941 -28.56 -27.89 -16.53
C LYS A 941 -28.74 -28.68 -15.24
N ASN A 942 -27.77 -29.51 -14.89
CA ASN A 942 -27.80 -30.34 -13.68
C ASN A 942 -27.75 -29.55 -12.36
N LEU A 943 -27.53 -28.23 -12.40
CA LEU A 943 -27.68 -27.37 -11.22
C LEU A 943 -29.15 -27.16 -10.84
N LEU A 944 -30.12 -27.49 -11.69
CA LEU A 944 -31.54 -27.21 -11.45
C LEU A 944 -32.04 -27.82 -10.14
N GLU A 945 -31.79 -29.10 -9.89
CA GLU A 945 -32.27 -29.78 -8.68
C GLU A 945 -31.66 -29.16 -7.40
N PRO A 946 -30.32 -29.05 -7.24
CA PRO A 946 -29.72 -28.36 -6.10
C PRO A 946 -30.14 -26.89 -5.96
N LEU A 947 -30.44 -26.21 -7.06
CA LEU A 947 -30.89 -24.83 -7.03
C LEU A 947 -32.30 -24.74 -6.44
N LEU A 948 -33.19 -25.65 -6.80
CA LEU A 948 -34.57 -25.67 -6.31
C LEU A 948 -34.66 -26.08 -4.83
N THR A 949 -33.71 -26.87 -4.31
CA THR A 949 -33.68 -27.21 -2.87
C THR A 949 -33.47 -26.00 -1.97
N VAL A 950 -32.88 -24.92 -2.50
CA VAL A 950 -32.71 -23.66 -1.75
C VAL A 950 -34.04 -22.94 -1.49
N GLN A 951 -35.06 -23.24 -2.32
CA GLN A 951 -36.32 -22.50 -2.42
C GLN A 951 -36.07 -21.00 -2.67
N PRO A 952 -35.36 -20.63 -3.77
CA PRO A 952 -35.01 -19.25 -4.03
C PRO A 952 -36.24 -18.44 -4.49
N ASP A 953 -36.33 -17.21 -4.01
CA ASP A 953 -37.34 -16.25 -4.46
C ASP A 953 -36.95 -15.59 -5.79
N CYS A 954 -35.65 -15.41 -6.01
CA CYS A 954 -35.08 -14.80 -7.21
C CYS A 954 -33.80 -15.51 -7.65
N ILE A 955 -33.69 -15.78 -8.95
CA ILE A 955 -32.50 -16.39 -9.55
C ILE A 955 -31.97 -15.46 -10.65
N ILE A 956 -30.70 -15.07 -10.55
CA ILE A 956 -30.04 -14.22 -11.53
C ILE A 956 -28.88 -15.01 -12.14
N LEU A 957 -28.99 -15.30 -13.43
CA LEU A 957 -28.02 -16.12 -14.15
C LEU A 957 -27.16 -15.25 -15.08
N CYS A 958 -25.86 -15.48 -15.10
CA CYS A 958 -24.91 -14.67 -15.87
C CYS A 958 -23.94 -15.50 -16.72
N GLY A 959 -23.93 -15.27 -18.02
CA GLY A 959 -23.04 -15.93 -18.96
C GLY A 959 -23.77 -16.83 -19.97
N PRO A 960 -23.17 -17.10 -21.14
CA PRO A 960 -23.80 -17.85 -22.21
C PRO A 960 -24.19 -19.29 -21.83
N LEU A 961 -23.42 -19.99 -20.98
CA LEU A 961 -23.69 -21.40 -20.63
C LEU A 961 -24.85 -21.52 -19.63
N MET A 962 -25.00 -20.54 -18.73
CA MET A 962 -26.12 -20.45 -17.79
C MET A 962 -27.48 -20.28 -18.48
N LYS A 963 -27.52 -19.90 -19.77
CA LYS A 963 -28.76 -19.84 -20.56
C LYS A 963 -29.48 -21.19 -20.62
N ALA A 964 -28.73 -22.29 -20.61
CA ALA A 964 -29.28 -23.63 -20.63
C ALA A 964 -30.05 -23.97 -19.34
N LEU A 965 -29.53 -23.54 -18.19
CA LEU A 965 -30.22 -23.64 -16.89
C LEU A 965 -31.43 -22.72 -16.85
N HIS A 966 -31.28 -21.47 -17.32
CA HIS A 966 -32.36 -20.48 -17.38
C HIS A 966 -33.63 -21.02 -18.07
N GLN A 967 -33.47 -21.75 -19.17
CA GLN A 967 -34.60 -22.32 -19.93
C GLN A 967 -35.37 -23.42 -19.18
N GLN A 968 -34.80 -24.01 -18.12
CA GLN A 968 -35.43 -25.08 -17.34
C GLN A 968 -36.06 -24.58 -16.04
N ILE A 969 -35.74 -23.37 -15.60
CA ILE A 969 -36.30 -22.82 -14.37
C ILE A 969 -37.83 -22.67 -14.53
N PRO A 970 -38.63 -23.21 -13.59
CA PRO A 970 -40.08 -23.08 -13.66
C PRO A 970 -40.53 -21.62 -13.69
N LYS A 971 -41.50 -21.30 -14.55
CA LYS A 971 -42.02 -19.92 -14.74
C LYS A 971 -42.60 -19.26 -13.49
N TYR A 972 -42.91 -20.01 -12.45
CA TYR A 972 -43.42 -19.47 -11.19
C TYR A 972 -42.33 -18.90 -10.27
N ILE A 973 -41.05 -19.18 -10.54
CA ILE A 973 -39.92 -18.60 -9.83
C ILE A 973 -39.44 -17.36 -10.59
N THR A 974 -39.18 -16.26 -9.90
CA THR A 974 -38.62 -15.06 -10.55
C THR A 974 -37.19 -15.35 -10.99
N HIS A 975 -36.91 -15.25 -12.29
CA HIS A 975 -35.56 -15.50 -12.80
C HIS A 975 -35.19 -14.59 -13.97
N TYR A 976 -33.91 -14.23 -14.03
CA TYR A 976 -33.32 -13.36 -15.04
C TYR A 976 -32.07 -14.01 -15.63
N TRP A 977 -31.77 -13.73 -16.90
CA TRP A 977 -30.52 -14.10 -17.55
C TRP A 977 -29.86 -12.90 -18.21
N PHE A 978 -28.57 -12.74 -17.93
CA PHE A 978 -27.70 -11.73 -18.52
C PHE A 978 -26.57 -12.43 -19.27
N GLU A 979 -26.30 -11.98 -20.48
CA GLU A 979 -25.22 -12.56 -21.29
C GLU A 979 -23.83 -12.27 -20.70
N THR A 980 -23.66 -11.13 -20.03
CA THR A 980 -22.37 -10.72 -19.45
C THR A 980 -22.53 -10.05 -18.08
N ALA A 981 -21.48 -10.11 -17.27
CA ALA A 981 -21.45 -9.45 -15.96
C ALA A 981 -21.59 -7.92 -16.06
N LEU A 982 -21.19 -7.31 -17.18
CA LEU A 982 -21.37 -5.87 -17.42
C LEU A 982 -22.85 -5.51 -17.55
N LEU A 983 -23.64 -6.32 -18.26
CA LEU A 983 -25.08 -6.09 -18.39
C LEU A 983 -25.76 -6.27 -17.02
N LEU A 984 -25.39 -7.31 -16.28
CA LEU A 984 -25.88 -7.52 -14.92
C LEU A 984 -25.53 -6.34 -14.01
N LYS A 985 -24.30 -5.80 -14.09
CA LYS A 985 -23.87 -4.64 -13.30
C LYS A 985 -24.80 -3.44 -13.41
N ASN A 986 -25.37 -3.22 -14.60
CA ASN A 986 -26.25 -2.08 -14.84
C ASN A 986 -27.65 -2.25 -14.26
N GLU A 987 -28.08 -3.50 -14.01
CA GLU A 987 -29.43 -3.82 -13.54
C GLU A 987 -29.48 -4.32 -12.09
N ILE A 988 -28.36 -4.79 -11.52
CA ILE A 988 -28.35 -5.50 -10.24
C ILE A 988 -29.01 -4.72 -9.10
N LEU A 989 -28.85 -3.39 -9.07
CA LEU A 989 -29.44 -2.53 -8.04
C LEU A 989 -30.97 -2.44 -8.12
N ASN A 990 -31.55 -2.70 -9.30
CA ASN A 990 -33.00 -2.75 -9.50
C ASN A 990 -33.59 -4.12 -9.10
N LEU A 991 -32.74 -5.14 -8.94
CA LEU A 991 -33.16 -6.53 -8.71
C LEU A 991 -33.09 -6.93 -7.23
N ILE A 992 -32.37 -6.17 -6.40
CA ILE A 992 -32.19 -6.40 -4.97
C ILE A 992 -33.21 -5.57 -4.16
N GLN A 993 -33.66 -6.08 -3.01
CA GLN A 993 -34.62 -5.47 -2.09
C GLN A 993 -34.12 -5.51 -0.64
N ASP A 994 -34.74 -4.71 0.26
CA ASP A 994 -34.41 -4.70 1.69
C ASP A 994 -34.65 -6.08 2.32
N GLN A 995 -33.73 -6.45 3.21
CA GLN A 995 -33.61 -7.75 3.88
C GLN A 995 -33.25 -8.95 3.00
N ASP A 996 -32.91 -8.76 1.72
CA ASP A 996 -32.51 -9.87 0.86
C ASP A 996 -31.28 -10.61 1.42
N PHE A 997 -31.26 -11.93 1.25
CA PHE A 997 -30.05 -12.75 1.31
C PHE A 997 -29.58 -12.98 -0.12
N ILE A 998 -28.34 -12.62 -0.44
CA ILE A 998 -27.77 -12.66 -1.77
C ILE A 998 -26.58 -13.62 -1.75
N ALA A 999 -26.57 -14.66 -2.57
CA ALA A 999 -25.40 -15.52 -2.74
C ALA A 999 -24.84 -15.39 -4.17
N ILE A 1000 -23.54 -15.13 -4.31
CA ILE A 1000 -22.92 -14.89 -5.62
C ILE A 1000 -21.81 -15.91 -5.88
N LYS A 1001 -21.86 -16.61 -7.01
CA LYS A 1001 -20.83 -17.59 -7.41
C LYS A 1001 -20.65 -17.69 -8.92
N SER A 1002 -19.40 -17.69 -9.38
CA SER A 1002 -19.05 -17.95 -10.79
C SER A 1002 -17.60 -18.39 -10.94
N SER A 1003 -17.21 -18.87 -12.11
CA SER A 1003 -15.79 -18.92 -12.46
C SER A 1003 -15.18 -17.52 -12.52
N HIS A 1004 -13.89 -17.39 -12.20
CA HIS A 1004 -13.20 -16.09 -12.13
C HIS A 1004 -13.34 -15.26 -13.41
N GLY A 1005 -13.23 -15.92 -14.58
CA GLY A 1005 -13.30 -15.28 -15.90
C GLY A 1005 -14.64 -14.62 -16.23
N ILE A 1006 -15.71 -14.93 -15.50
CA ILE A 1006 -17.04 -14.32 -15.70
C ILE A 1006 -17.11 -12.91 -15.13
N GLY A 1007 -16.31 -12.62 -14.10
CA GLY A 1007 -16.20 -11.29 -13.52
C GLY A 1007 -17.30 -10.92 -12.53
N LEU A 1008 -18.06 -11.88 -11.97
CA LEU A 1008 -19.04 -11.57 -10.91
C LEU A 1008 -18.38 -11.08 -9.61
N GLY A 1009 -17.09 -11.35 -9.38
CA GLY A 1009 -16.35 -10.71 -8.28
C GLY A 1009 -16.38 -9.17 -8.34
N LYS A 1010 -16.52 -8.58 -9.54
CA LYS A 1010 -16.70 -7.12 -9.67
C LYS A 1010 -18.10 -6.65 -9.22
N ILE A 1011 -19.10 -7.54 -9.27
CA ILE A 1011 -20.44 -7.27 -8.73
C ILE A 1011 -20.39 -7.33 -7.21
N VAL A 1012 -19.70 -8.32 -6.63
CA VAL A 1012 -19.43 -8.36 -5.19
C VAL A 1012 -18.78 -7.06 -4.73
N ASN A 1013 -17.71 -6.62 -5.41
CA ASN A 1013 -17.07 -5.34 -5.08
C ASN A 1013 -18.04 -4.17 -5.19
N LEU A 1014 -18.85 -4.08 -6.25
CA LEU A 1014 -19.86 -3.02 -6.39
C LEU A 1014 -20.87 -3.02 -5.24
N LEU A 1015 -21.29 -4.21 -4.79
CA LEU A 1015 -22.26 -4.35 -3.71
C LEU A 1015 -21.65 -4.01 -2.34
N ASN A 1016 -20.35 -4.26 -2.15
CA ASN A 1016 -19.61 -3.87 -0.94
C ASN A 1016 -19.18 -2.39 -0.96
N GLU A 1017 -18.85 -1.81 -2.13
CA GLU A 1017 -18.38 -0.42 -2.30
C GLU A 1017 -19.49 0.63 -2.09
N LYS A 1018 -20.77 0.21 -2.16
CA LYS A 1018 -21.93 1.11 -2.05
C LYS A 1018 -22.60 1.12 -0.68
N ALA A 1019 -21.89 0.66 0.36
CA ALA A 1019 -22.21 0.89 1.77
C ALA A 1019 -22.06 2.38 2.16
N ASP A 1020 -22.71 3.25 1.39
CA ASP A 1020 -23.05 4.64 1.71
C ASP A 1020 -24.54 4.69 2.08
#